data_AF-A0A365U646-F1
#
_entry.id   AF-A0A365U646-F1
#
_cell.length_a   1.000
_cell.length_b   1.000
_cell.length_c   1.000
_cell.angle_alpha   90.00
_cell.angle_beta   90.00
_cell.angle_gamma   90.00
#
_symmetry.space_group_name_H-M   'P 1'
#
loop_
_entity.id
_entity.type
_entity.pdbx_description
1 polymer ?
#
loop_
_entity_poly.entity_id
_entity_poly.type
_entity_poly.pdbx_seq_one_letter_code
_entity_poly.pdbx_strand_id
1 'polypeptide(L)'
;MSRLDLRCLGGFEARIGGEAADLGPRKVRALAVRLAMADGAPIEREALAALLWPRSAQRQAANSLNQALYTLRRALDAGGCAALASESERVRLDPAAVWVDALDLERLAVRSDAASLTAAFDLHGGPFLDGLVVPSDAFEDWARSERMRLADLAVRAGHALLGRDPDAAGALAARLLGIDPYDEIALRALMQHHLRAGRPARALELYEALRIRLRDELAAEPAPETRALAQGIRSRRPEGWPEATQRSVKAERVSPRGVAAAQRDKENRFPGPRLVRRGAVALALVLIPAAVFLWRGPGIGPAAEEPILLLAPPVAEAGEASDLLRAGGFVEDLSAALTRVPGVRILSSETARSRPRWDVPSARAAGASHLLLTRVETAAEAVVLDMRLLELRDDTEVMALRQRVSPRALTGFRDRLIEEVARNLGAQFDAPKHAHDPPTLVAAAYDAWLLGLAAQKSGGAAGAARALARFEAALRADPHFAAARAGQAELYFAAAFVSQAYAEALQLNWLQAYEAMKLRLAALPGDLPAVAALEARLALRRFDVEAAVDLARAAVRAAPGEAETHRVLAEALAFAGEAEAALEAARTALALNPGRPSAALAARGLAHFAGGDLLAAREALAAAVAAAEVPPARDLALLAAVQGLAGADEEARATLLRYVAALEDRPRRLWQIAGALIADPRAMTWTRPGLAETVAAFPFREARVVDRLAQGLVAAGIARADLGYYHLDAPRRLDGDEVQALVFGREIAGRGAVEPFAAWRQTRTPEGDLFQPSRFGPTILAREGRSAVVGDALCDGWRAESTDLTSCALVFQLDGGTALPGSYTLTTELGVFAFDPR
;
A
#
# COMPACT_ATOMS: atom_id res chain seq x y z
N MET A 1 -25.62 48.26 18.65
CA MET A 1 -24.33 48.34 17.93
C MET A 1 -23.87 46.92 17.68
N SER A 2 -23.40 46.63 16.47
CA SER A 2 -22.94 45.28 16.09
C SER A 2 -21.58 45.00 16.72
N ARG A 3 -21.33 43.76 17.13
CA ARG A 3 -20.02 43.30 17.64
C ARG A 3 -19.16 42.75 16.50
N LEU A 4 -17.85 42.96 16.55
CA LEU A 4 -16.86 42.32 15.68
C LEU A 4 -16.40 41.00 16.31
N ASP A 5 -16.64 39.88 15.64
CA ASP A 5 -16.14 38.56 16.03
C ASP A 5 -14.98 38.18 15.12
N LEU A 6 -13.80 37.95 15.70
CA LEU A 6 -12.62 37.48 14.98
C LEU A 6 -12.33 36.02 15.35
N ARG A 7 -12.23 35.18 14.34
CA ARG A 7 -11.68 33.84 14.46
C ARG A 7 -10.27 33.82 13.91
N CYS A 8 -9.33 33.44 14.75
CA CYS A 8 -7.91 33.46 14.47
C CYS A 8 -7.24 32.13 14.79
N LEU A 9 -7.89 31.19 15.49
CA LEU A 9 -7.37 29.85 15.77
C LEU A 9 -7.72 28.89 14.62
N GLY A 10 -6.88 28.92 13.57
CA GLY A 10 -7.13 28.34 12.26
C GLY A 10 -7.15 29.43 11.18
N GLY A 11 -7.99 29.26 10.15
CA GLY A 11 -8.17 30.28 9.12
C GLY A 11 -8.73 31.59 9.68
N PHE A 12 -8.24 32.74 9.17
CA PHE A 12 -8.74 34.06 9.58
C PHE A 12 -10.16 34.31 9.05
N GLU A 13 -11.11 34.53 9.97
CA GLU A 13 -12.47 34.96 9.66
C GLU A 13 -12.86 36.18 10.51
N ALA A 14 -13.59 37.12 9.91
CA ALA A 14 -14.18 38.25 10.62
C ALA A 14 -15.68 38.28 10.37
N ARG A 15 -16.47 38.51 11.42
CA ARG A 15 -17.93 38.69 11.33
C ARG A 15 -18.36 39.93 12.08
N ILE A 16 -19.36 40.64 11.58
CA ILE A 16 -19.95 41.80 12.26
C ILE A 16 -21.45 41.54 12.41
N GLY A 17 -21.94 41.51 13.64
CA GLY A 17 -23.35 41.19 13.91
C GLY A 17 -23.79 39.80 13.42
N GLY A 18 -22.84 38.85 13.31
CA GLY A 18 -23.08 37.49 12.84
C GLY A 18 -22.86 37.27 11.34
N GLU A 19 -22.75 38.32 10.53
CA GLU A 19 -22.49 38.22 9.08
C GLU A 19 -21.00 38.32 8.75
N ALA A 20 -20.55 37.62 7.69
CA ALA A 20 -19.16 37.67 7.26
C ALA A 20 -18.76 39.10 6.82
N ALA A 21 -17.63 39.58 7.31
CA ALA A 21 -17.13 40.92 7.04
C ALA A 21 -15.76 40.87 6.36
N ASP A 22 -15.62 41.52 5.20
CA ASP A 22 -14.32 41.73 4.58
C ASP A 22 -13.65 42.99 5.14
N LEU A 23 -12.64 42.80 5.99
CA LEU A 23 -11.84 43.90 6.54
C LEU A 23 -10.82 44.46 5.52
N GLY A 24 -10.80 43.94 4.29
CA GLY A 24 -9.97 44.42 3.19
C GLY A 24 -8.62 43.71 3.12
N PRO A 25 -7.57 44.41 2.63
CA PRO A 25 -6.27 43.79 2.34
C PRO A 25 -5.58 43.14 3.55
N ARG A 26 -4.63 42.24 3.28
CA ARG A 26 -3.93 41.45 4.32
C ARG A 26 -3.34 42.28 5.46
N LYS A 27 -2.74 43.46 5.16
CA LYS A 27 -2.19 44.35 6.20
C LYS A 27 -3.27 45.02 7.06
N VAL A 28 -4.48 45.21 6.55
CA VAL A 28 -5.62 45.74 7.31
C VAL A 28 -6.18 44.66 8.24
N ARG A 29 -6.28 43.41 7.74
CA ARG A 29 -6.64 42.25 8.58
C ARG A 29 -5.63 42.05 9.71
N ALA A 30 -4.33 42.10 9.40
CA ALA A 30 -3.27 42.03 10.41
C ALA A 30 -3.31 43.16 11.44
N LEU A 31 -3.58 44.39 11.00
CA LEU A 31 -3.81 45.52 11.90
C LEU A 31 -4.98 45.24 12.86
N ALA A 32 -6.11 44.76 12.34
CA ALA A 32 -7.27 44.40 13.14
C ALA A 32 -6.94 43.32 14.17
N VAL A 33 -6.28 42.24 13.76
CA VAL A 33 -5.86 41.15 14.67
C VAL A 33 -4.89 41.66 15.72
N ARG A 34 -3.88 42.45 15.35
CA ARG A 34 -2.90 42.97 16.32
C ARG A 34 -3.55 43.87 17.37
N LEU A 35 -4.51 44.70 16.97
CA LEU A 35 -5.27 45.55 17.88
C LEU A 35 -6.22 44.73 18.76
N ALA A 36 -6.85 43.70 18.19
CA ALA A 36 -7.78 42.85 18.92
C ALA A 36 -7.06 42.00 19.98
N MET A 37 -5.90 41.43 19.64
CA MET A 37 -5.03 40.69 20.56
C MET A 37 -4.41 41.56 21.68
N ALA A 38 -4.58 42.90 21.63
CA ALA A 38 -4.17 43.78 22.73
C ALA A 38 -5.25 43.91 23.82
N ASP A 39 -6.42 43.29 23.65
CA ASP A 39 -7.52 43.23 24.63
C ASP A 39 -7.89 44.61 25.21
N GLY A 40 -8.00 45.61 24.33
CA GLY A 40 -8.35 46.99 24.68
C GLY A 40 -7.18 47.89 25.11
N ALA A 41 -5.97 47.35 25.27
CA ALA A 41 -4.78 48.15 25.53
C ALA A 41 -4.42 49.02 24.29
N PRO A 42 -4.22 50.34 24.47
CA PRO A 42 -3.84 51.20 23.35
C PRO A 42 -2.43 50.91 22.85
N ILE A 43 -2.27 50.84 21.53
CA ILE A 43 -0.99 50.64 20.86
C ILE A 43 -0.57 51.94 20.18
N GLU A 44 0.70 52.31 20.34
CA GLU A 44 1.30 53.47 19.68
C GLU A 44 1.28 53.30 18.15
N ARG A 45 0.94 54.37 17.42
CA ARG A 45 0.90 54.38 15.95
C ARG A 45 2.26 54.02 15.36
N GLU A 46 3.35 54.52 15.94
CA GLU A 46 4.70 54.21 15.49
C GLU A 46 5.01 52.71 15.59
N ALA A 47 4.58 52.05 16.67
CA ALA A 47 4.77 50.61 16.85
C ALA A 47 3.97 49.79 15.82
N LEU A 48 2.72 50.19 15.52
CA LEU A 48 1.90 49.55 14.47
C LEU A 48 2.50 49.74 13.08
N ALA A 49 3.03 50.93 12.80
CA ALA A 49 3.69 51.24 11.54
C ALA A 49 4.97 50.40 11.35
N ALA A 50 5.80 50.30 12.40
CA ALA A 50 7.01 49.48 12.39
C ALA A 50 6.69 47.98 12.24
N LEU A 51 5.63 47.49 12.88
CA LEU A 51 5.22 46.08 12.79
C LEU A 51 4.73 45.69 11.39
N LEU A 52 3.99 46.57 10.70
CA LEU A 52 3.35 46.24 9.43
C LEU A 52 4.13 46.73 8.19
N TRP A 53 4.99 47.75 8.33
CA TRP A 53 5.83 48.30 7.26
C TRP A 53 7.29 48.53 7.71
N PRO A 54 8.00 47.48 8.16
CA PRO A 54 9.34 47.62 8.76
C PRO A 54 10.40 48.15 7.79
N ARG A 55 10.18 47.99 6.48
CA ARG A 55 11.12 48.40 5.41
C ARG A 55 10.80 49.76 4.78
N SER A 56 9.78 50.46 5.29
CA SER A 56 9.37 51.77 4.75
C SER A 56 9.97 52.90 5.58
N ALA A 57 10.31 54.02 4.94
CA ALA A 57 10.71 55.23 5.66
C ALA A 57 9.58 55.72 6.58
N GLN A 58 9.93 56.32 7.73
CA GLN A 58 8.98 56.66 8.81
C GLN A 58 7.72 57.40 8.33
N ARG A 59 7.88 58.44 7.48
CA ARG A 59 6.74 59.18 6.90
C ARG A 59 5.84 58.32 6.00
N GLN A 60 6.44 57.41 5.23
CA GLN A 60 5.70 56.51 4.34
C GLN A 60 4.93 55.46 5.15
N ALA A 61 5.56 54.88 6.18
CA ALA A 61 4.93 53.91 7.08
C ALA A 61 3.75 54.54 7.84
N ALA A 62 3.89 55.78 8.32
CA ALA A 62 2.80 56.54 8.95
C ALA A 62 1.63 56.79 8.00
N ASN A 63 1.91 57.18 6.74
CA ASN A 63 0.88 57.37 5.72
C ASN A 63 0.15 56.06 5.39
N SER A 64 0.87 54.94 5.27
CA SER A 64 0.27 53.62 5.05
C SER A 64 -0.58 53.16 6.23
N LEU A 65 -0.15 53.43 7.47
CA LEU A 65 -0.94 53.16 8.66
C LEU A 65 -2.24 53.98 8.68
N ASN A 66 -2.18 55.27 8.33
CA ASN A 66 -3.37 56.12 8.24
C ASN A 66 -4.39 55.57 7.24
N GLN A 67 -3.93 55.13 6.07
CA GLN A 67 -4.78 54.52 5.05
C GLN A 67 -5.38 53.18 5.52
N ALA A 68 -4.59 52.34 6.21
CA ALA A 68 -5.07 51.08 6.76
C ALA A 68 -6.12 51.29 7.87
N LEU A 69 -5.91 52.26 8.76
CA LEU A 69 -6.88 52.62 9.81
C LEU A 69 -8.17 53.18 9.22
N TYR A 70 -8.07 54.01 8.17
CA TYR A 70 -9.24 54.51 7.45
C TYR A 70 -10.02 53.36 6.79
N THR A 71 -9.32 52.42 6.16
CA THR A 71 -9.94 51.23 5.52
C THR A 71 -10.62 50.35 6.56
N LEU A 72 -9.94 50.09 7.69
CA LEU A 72 -10.50 49.32 8.79
C LEU A 72 -11.76 50.01 9.36
N ARG A 73 -11.69 51.33 9.63
CA ARG A 73 -12.83 52.10 10.12
C ARG A 73 -14.03 51.98 9.18
N ARG A 74 -13.82 52.16 7.87
CA ARG A 74 -14.91 52.02 6.89
C ARG A 74 -15.54 50.63 6.88
N ALA A 75 -14.73 49.58 6.99
CA ALA A 75 -15.24 48.21 7.03
C ALA A 75 -16.08 47.95 8.28
N LEU A 76 -15.66 48.48 9.43
CA LEU A 76 -16.39 48.36 10.69
C LEU A 76 -17.68 49.19 10.70
N ASP A 77 -17.63 50.44 10.22
CA ASP A 77 -18.78 51.34 10.11
C ASP A 77 -19.84 50.78 9.16
N ALA A 78 -19.43 50.16 8.04
CA ALA A 78 -20.33 49.51 7.10
C ALA A 78 -21.14 48.36 7.75
N GLY A 79 -20.56 47.66 8.73
CA GLY A 79 -21.23 46.65 9.53
C GLY A 79 -21.96 47.17 10.77
N GLY A 80 -21.97 48.49 11.01
CA GLY A 80 -22.59 49.09 12.21
C GLY A 80 -21.83 48.80 13.51
N CYS A 81 -20.52 48.56 13.42
CA CYS A 81 -19.63 48.29 14.55
C CYS A 81 -18.70 49.49 14.80
N ALA A 82 -18.93 50.26 15.86
CA ALA A 82 -18.04 51.36 16.22
C ALA A 82 -16.98 50.90 17.24
N ALA A 83 -16.14 49.95 16.86
CA ALA A 83 -15.11 49.40 17.75
C ALA A 83 -13.77 50.16 17.74
N LEU A 84 -13.47 50.95 16.70
CA LEU A 84 -12.14 51.54 16.50
C LEU A 84 -12.00 52.96 17.08
N ALA A 85 -11.33 53.07 18.23
CA ALA A 85 -10.89 54.34 18.79
C ALA A 85 -9.48 54.68 18.30
N SER A 86 -9.34 55.85 17.67
CA SER A 86 -8.05 56.39 17.22
C SER A 86 -7.89 57.77 17.83
N GLU A 87 -6.97 57.90 18.78
CA GLU A 87 -6.51 59.15 19.36
C GLU A 87 -5.26 59.63 18.59
N SER A 88 -4.69 60.80 18.94
CA SER A 88 -3.62 61.44 18.16
C SER A 88 -2.40 60.52 17.96
N GLU A 89 -1.96 59.81 19.00
CA GLU A 89 -0.77 58.94 18.95
C GLU A 89 -1.08 57.44 19.15
N ARG A 90 -2.31 57.10 19.56
CA ARG A 90 -2.67 55.75 19.99
C ARG A 90 -3.92 55.22 19.28
N VAL A 91 -3.93 53.91 19.07
CA VAL A 91 -5.06 53.19 18.48
C VAL A 91 -5.45 52.02 19.36
N ARG A 92 -6.75 51.81 19.56
CA ARG A 92 -7.29 50.62 20.23
C ARG A 92 -8.61 50.19 19.60
N LEU A 93 -8.94 48.92 19.80
CA LEU A 93 -10.30 48.43 19.65
C LEU A 93 -11.00 48.41 21.01
N ASP A 94 -12.28 48.78 21.06
CA ASP A 94 -13.10 48.66 22.26
C ASP A 94 -13.33 47.17 22.57
N PRO A 95 -12.82 46.64 23.70
CA PRO A 95 -12.98 45.22 24.03
C PRO A 95 -14.43 44.81 24.27
N ALA A 96 -15.34 45.76 24.58
CA ALA A 96 -16.77 45.45 24.68
C ALA A 96 -17.43 45.21 23.31
N ALA A 97 -16.82 45.73 22.24
CA ALA A 97 -17.32 45.64 20.87
C ALA A 97 -16.57 44.58 20.03
N VAL A 98 -15.58 43.89 20.60
CA VAL A 98 -14.76 42.89 19.89
C VAL A 98 -14.69 41.59 20.68
N TRP A 99 -14.88 40.47 19.99
CA TRP A 99 -14.65 39.13 20.48
C TRP A 99 -13.55 38.45 19.65
N VAL A 100 -12.67 37.70 20.30
CA VAL A 100 -11.57 36.96 19.66
C VAL A 100 -11.49 35.58 20.29
N ASP A 101 -11.53 34.54 19.46
CA ASP A 101 -11.41 33.15 19.90
C ASP A 101 -10.09 32.86 20.65
N ALA A 102 -8.97 33.44 20.20
CA ALA A 102 -7.66 33.29 20.84
C ALA A 102 -7.63 33.82 22.28
N LEU A 103 -8.26 34.98 22.54
CA LEU A 103 -8.34 35.53 23.91
C LEU A 103 -9.29 34.70 24.80
N ASP A 104 -10.33 34.12 24.23
CA ASP A 104 -11.19 33.19 24.96
C ASP A 104 -10.46 31.90 25.33
N LEU A 105 -9.64 31.36 24.41
CA LEU A 105 -8.77 30.22 24.71
C LEU A 105 -7.87 30.52 25.91
N GLU A 106 -7.24 31.69 25.95
CA GLU A 106 -6.40 32.10 27.09
C GLU A 106 -7.18 32.17 28.40
N ARG A 107 -8.34 32.85 28.39
CA ARG A 107 -9.18 33.00 29.59
C ARG A 107 -9.67 31.66 30.12
N LEU A 108 -10.04 30.74 29.22
CA LEU A 108 -10.60 29.44 29.57
C LEU A 108 -9.50 28.43 29.96
N ALA A 109 -8.32 28.47 29.34
CA ALA A 109 -7.23 27.53 29.60
C ALA A 109 -6.60 27.69 31.01
N VAL A 110 -6.76 28.85 31.65
CA VAL A 110 -6.28 29.10 33.02
C VAL A 110 -7.25 28.55 34.08
N ARG A 111 -8.49 28.21 33.69
CA ARG A 111 -9.50 27.67 34.60
C ARG A 111 -9.25 26.19 34.87
N SER A 112 -9.64 25.73 36.06
CA SER A 112 -9.44 24.33 36.46
C SER A 112 -10.72 23.49 36.39
N ASP A 113 -11.84 24.01 35.89
CA ASP A 113 -13.05 23.22 35.70
C ASP A 113 -13.08 22.56 34.31
N ALA A 114 -13.62 21.34 34.23
CA ALA A 114 -13.57 20.54 33.00
C ALA A 114 -14.30 21.19 31.83
N ALA A 115 -15.46 21.82 32.08
CA ALA A 115 -16.24 22.49 31.05
C ALA A 115 -15.44 23.63 30.39
N SER A 116 -14.75 24.45 31.19
CA SER A 116 -13.91 25.53 30.68
C SER A 116 -12.71 25.01 29.91
N LEU A 117 -12.03 23.96 30.40
CA LEU A 117 -10.90 23.36 29.71
C LEU A 117 -11.32 22.74 28.37
N THR A 118 -12.48 22.06 28.32
CA THR A 118 -13.05 21.53 27.07
C THR A 118 -13.34 22.66 26.09
N ALA A 119 -14.01 23.73 26.55
CA ALA A 119 -14.27 24.90 25.71
C ALA A 119 -12.98 25.56 25.21
N ALA A 120 -11.94 25.67 26.04
CA ALA A 120 -10.63 26.18 25.65
C ALA A 120 -10.01 25.34 24.53
N PHE A 121 -10.02 24.02 24.68
CA PHE A 121 -9.44 23.09 23.72
C PHE A 121 -10.22 23.05 22.39
N ASP A 122 -11.55 23.18 22.45
CA ASP A 122 -12.44 23.20 21.29
C ASP A 122 -12.32 24.48 20.45
N LEU A 123 -11.89 25.60 21.05
CA LEU A 123 -11.57 26.82 20.31
C LEU A 123 -10.35 26.66 19.40
N HIS A 124 -9.44 25.72 19.68
CA HIS A 124 -8.26 25.49 18.86
C HIS A 124 -8.60 24.67 17.59
N GLY A 125 -9.07 25.36 16.55
CA GLY A 125 -9.39 24.76 15.25
C GLY A 125 -8.19 24.53 14.31
N GLY A 126 -7.03 25.11 14.63
CA GLY A 126 -5.80 25.03 13.82
C GLY A 126 -4.77 26.09 14.23
N PRO A 127 -3.63 26.19 13.52
CA PRO A 127 -2.60 27.18 13.82
C PRO A 127 -3.14 28.62 13.77
N PHE A 128 -2.67 29.49 14.66
CA PHE A 128 -3.08 30.89 14.67
C PHE A 128 -2.78 31.59 13.33
N LEU A 129 -3.81 32.18 12.72
CA LEU A 129 -3.80 32.83 11.41
C LEU A 129 -3.34 31.92 10.27
N ASP A 130 -3.77 30.67 10.27
CA ASP A 130 -3.47 29.74 9.19
C ASP A 130 -3.94 30.29 7.82
N GLY A 131 -3.07 30.20 6.82
CA GLY A 131 -3.29 30.75 5.48
C GLY A 131 -3.20 32.28 5.33
N LEU A 132 -3.10 33.08 6.41
CA LEU A 132 -2.93 34.53 6.31
C LEU A 132 -1.44 34.93 6.33
N VAL A 133 -0.83 35.01 5.14
CA VAL A 133 0.57 35.46 4.99
C VAL A 133 0.65 36.95 4.69
N VAL A 134 1.31 37.70 5.57
CA VAL A 134 1.45 39.16 5.50
C VAL A 134 2.88 39.52 5.11
N PRO A 135 3.08 40.41 4.12
CA PRO A 135 4.41 40.84 3.69
C PRO A 135 5.00 41.84 4.70
N SER A 136 5.35 41.34 5.88
CA SER A 136 6.08 42.02 6.95
C SER A 136 6.72 41.01 7.89
N ASP A 137 8.06 40.91 7.86
CA ASP A 137 8.80 39.96 8.70
C ASP A 137 8.53 40.18 10.20
N ALA A 138 8.45 41.45 10.63
CA ALA A 138 8.15 41.81 12.02
C ALA A 138 6.77 41.32 12.48
N PHE A 139 5.76 41.34 11.60
CA PHE A 139 4.44 40.82 11.92
C PHE A 139 4.44 39.29 11.94
N GLU A 140 5.12 38.65 10.99
CA GLU A 140 5.21 37.19 10.93
C GLU A 140 5.97 36.60 12.11
N ASP A 141 7.00 37.29 12.62
CA ASP A 141 7.71 36.89 13.84
C ASP A 141 6.82 37.00 15.08
N TRP A 142 6.05 38.10 15.21
CA TRP A 142 5.05 38.24 16.26
C TRP A 142 3.98 37.14 16.17
N ALA A 143 3.43 36.89 14.97
CA ALA A 143 2.42 35.86 14.75
C ALA A 143 2.98 34.45 15.03
N ARG A 144 4.26 34.19 14.71
CA ARG A 144 4.93 32.91 15.04
C ARG A 144 5.04 32.72 16.55
N SER A 145 5.43 33.75 17.30
CA SER A 145 5.45 33.71 18.76
C SER A 145 4.07 33.41 19.33
N GLU A 146 3.04 34.02 18.76
CA GLU A 146 1.65 33.86 19.21
C GLU A 146 1.09 32.46 18.88
N ARG A 147 1.39 31.92 17.69
CA ARG A 147 1.09 30.52 17.33
C ARG A 147 1.65 29.54 18.36
N MET A 148 2.92 29.69 18.73
CA MET A 148 3.57 28.81 19.71
C MET A 148 2.91 28.93 21.09
N ARG A 149 2.64 30.16 21.54
CA ARG A 149 2.01 30.42 22.84
C ARG A 149 0.60 29.84 22.95
N LEU A 150 -0.23 30.03 21.92
CA LEU A 150 -1.62 29.55 21.89
C LEU A 150 -1.70 28.03 21.74
N ALA A 151 -0.83 27.42 20.92
CA ALA A 151 -0.74 25.96 20.83
C ALA A 151 -0.35 25.34 22.17
N ASP A 152 0.63 25.91 22.87
CA ASP A 152 1.07 25.47 24.20
C ASP A 152 -0.03 25.60 25.27
N LEU A 153 -0.86 26.67 25.20
CA LEU A 153 -2.06 26.79 26.05
C LEU A 153 -3.11 25.71 25.74
N ALA A 154 -3.37 25.43 24.46
CA ALA A 154 -4.29 24.38 24.06
C ALA A 154 -3.80 22.99 24.51
N VAL A 155 -2.51 22.70 24.34
CA VAL A 155 -1.87 21.46 24.79
C VAL A 155 -2.01 21.31 26.30
N ARG A 156 -1.71 22.35 27.08
CA ARG A 156 -1.92 22.35 28.54
C ARG A 156 -3.37 22.05 28.94
N ALA A 157 -4.33 22.68 28.27
CA ALA A 157 -5.75 22.44 28.53
C ALA A 157 -6.14 20.99 28.21
N GLY A 158 -5.67 20.45 27.08
CA GLY A 158 -5.89 19.05 26.72
C GLY A 158 -5.23 18.06 27.68
N HIS A 159 -4.00 18.32 28.15
CA HIS A 159 -3.34 17.50 29.19
C HIS A 159 -4.14 17.48 30.49
N ALA A 160 -4.66 18.63 30.92
CA ALA A 160 -5.48 18.73 32.12
C ALA A 160 -6.81 17.96 31.99
N LEU A 161 -7.34 17.80 30.77
CA LEU A 161 -8.51 16.99 30.47
C LEU A 161 -8.21 15.49 30.41
N LEU A 162 -7.05 15.09 29.84
CA LEU A 162 -6.63 13.68 29.78
C LEU A 162 -6.56 13.03 31.16
N GLY A 163 -6.19 13.80 32.20
CA GLY A 163 -6.12 13.33 33.58
C GLY A 163 -7.47 13.14 34.28
N ARG A 164 -8.59 13.55 33.68
CA ARG A 164 -9.92 13.58 34.33
C ARG A 164 -10.86 12.47 33.89
N ASP A 165 -10.82 12.12 32.61
CA ASP A 165 -11.68 11.07 32.05
C ASP A 165 -10.83 10.12 31.18
N PRO A 166 -10.42 8.98 31.75
CA PRO A 166 -9.63 8.00 31.02
C PRO A 166 -10.39 7.35 29.85
N ASP A 167 -11.72 7.34 29.85
CA ASP A 167 -12.52 6.68 28.81
C ASP A 167 -12.72 7.59 27.59
N ALA A 168 -12.85 8.91 27.81
CA ALA A 168 -12.85 9.92 26.75
C ALA A 168 -11.44 10.27 26.21
N ALA A 169 -10.38 9.75 26.83
CA ALA A 169 -8.99 10.11 26.55
C ALA A 169 -8.53 9.83 25.11
N GLY A 170 -9.13 8.87 24.40
CA GLY A 170 -8.70 8.47 23.05
C GLY A 170 -8.82 9.58 22.00
N ALA A 171 -10.02 10.17 21.86
CA ALA A 171 -10.27 11.24 20.88
C ALA A 171 -9.51 12.53 21.24
N LEU A 172 -9.41 12.82 22.53
CA LEU A 172 -8.66 13.96 23.04
C LEU A 172 -7.15 13.83 22.79
N ALA A 173 -6.58 12.65 23.08
CA ALA A 173 -5.17 12.37 22.83
C ALA A 173 -4.81 12.42 21.34
N ALA A 174 -5.69 11.91 20.47
CA ALA A 174 -5.50 12.01 19.02
C ALA A 174 -5.48 13.46 18.53
N ARG A 175 -6.35 14.32 19.07
CA ARG A 175 -6.35 15.77 18.76
C ARG A 175 -5.08 16.46 19.25
N LEU A 176 -4.59 16.11 20.45
CA LEU A 176 -3.32 16.63 20.98
C LEU A 176 -2.13 16.25 20.10
N LEU A 177 -2.04 15.00 19.65
CA LEU A 177 -0.99 14.55 18.72
C LEU A 177 -1.07 15.22 17.34
N GLY A 178 -2.24 15.75 16.96
CA GLY A 178 -2.40 16.58 15.77
C GLY A 178 -1.88 18.01 15.93
N ILE A 179 -1.78 18.50 17.17
CA ILE A 179 -1.21 19.82 17.51
C ILE A 179 0.31 19.69 17.71
N ASP A 180 0.73 18.72 18.53
CA ASP A 180 2.14 18.39 18.78
C ASP A 180 2.39 16.88 18.53
N PRO A 181 3.00 16.52 17.39
CA PRO A 181 3.31 15.13 17.06
C PRO A 181 4.35 14.46 17.96
N TYR A 182 5.00 15.19 18.88
CA TYR A 182 5.99 14.69 19.84
C TYR A 182 5.43 14.58 21.27
N ASP A 183 4.13 14.85 21.47
CA ASP A 183 3.50 14.85 22.79
C ASP A 183 3.40 13.44 23.39
N GLU A 184 4.38 13.07 24.20
CA GLU A 184 4.46 11.76 24.85
C GLU A 184 3.35 11.52 25.89
N ILE A 185 2.77 12.58 26.47
CA ILE A 185 1.67 12.46 27.43
C ILE A 185 0.41 12.03 26.68
N ALA A 186 0.10 12.71 25.58
CA ALA A 186 -1.00 12.34 24.70
C ALA A 186 -0.81 10.93 24.12
N LEU A 187 0.41 10.60 23.67
CA LEU A 187 0.71 9.25 23.18
C LEU A 187 0.42 8.18 24.24
N ARG A 188 0.91 8.35 25.47
CA ARG A 188 0.67 7.39 26.56
C ARG A 188 -0.81 7.24 26.86
N ALA A 189 -1.57 8.34 26.85
CA ALA A 189 -3.02 8.28 27.05
C ALA A 189 -3.73 7.50 25.92
N LEU A 190 -3.31 7.69 24.67
CA LEU A 190 -3.83 6.94 23.52
C LEU A 190 -3.43 5.45 23.56
N MET A 191 -2.19 5.15 23.95
CA MET A 191 -1.72 3.79 24.19
C MET A 191 -2.58 3.10 25.27
N GLN A 192 -2.84 3.78 26.39
CA GLN A 192 -3.69 3.25 27.46
C GLN A 192 -5.14 3.05 27.02
N HIS A 193 -5.69 3.98 26.24
CA HIS A 193 -7.02 3.83 25.64
C HIS A 193 -7.09 2.54 24.79
N HIS A 194 -6.09 2.31 23.92
CA HIS A 194 -6.02 1.08 23.12
C HIS A 194 -5.87 -0.18 23.97
N LEU A 195 -5.14 -0.13 25.10
CA LEU A 195 -5.06 -1.25 26.02
C LEU A 195 -6.40 -1.58 26.67
N ARG A 196 -7.14 -0.57 27.16
CA ARG A 196 -8.49 -0.78 27.72
C ARG A 196 -9.45 -1.34 26.67
N ALA A 197 -9.28 -0.94 25.41
CA ALA A 197 -10.04 -1.45 24.28
C ALA A 197 -9.60 -2.85 23.80
N GLY A 198 -8.66 -3.52 24.48
CA GLY A 198 -8.16 -4.85 24.13
C GLY A 198 -7.23 -4.88 22.90
N ARG A 199 -6.56 -3.77 22.57
CA ARG A 199 -5.72 -3.60 21.36
C ARG A 199 -4.25 -3.28 21.71
N PRO A 200 -3.50 -4.21 22.33
CA PRO A 200 -2.11 -3.97 22.74
C PRO A 200 -1.14 -3.74 21.57
N ALA A 201 -1.38 -4.38 20.41
CA ALA A 201 -0.56 -4.18 19.21
C ALA A 201 -0.58 -2.73 18.72
N ARG A 202 -1.77 -2.11 18.68
CA ARG A 202 -1.93 -0.71 18.27
C ARG A 202 -1.22 0.27 19.19
N ALA A 203 -1.21 -0.02 20.50
CA ALA A 203 -0.46 0.77 21.46
C ALA A 203 1.07 0.69 21.22
N LEU A 204 1.59 -0.47 20.81
CA LEU A 204 3.01 -0.64 20.48
C LEU A 204 3.39 0.01 19.15
N GLU A 205 2.53 -0.02 18.14
CA GLU A 205 2.73 0.72 16.88
C GLU A 205 2.87 2.22 17.11
N LEU A 206 1.98 2.79 17.93
CA LEU A 206 2.02 4.20 18.32
C LEU A 206 3.35 4.56 19.01
N TYR A 207 3.83 3.70 19.91
CA TYR A 207 5.12 3.85 20.57
C TYR A 207 6.29 3.83 19.57
N GLU A 208 6.32 2.87 18.65
CA GLU A 208 7.41 2.77 17.66
C GLU A 208 7.40 3.97 16.70
N ALA A 209 6.23 4.45 16.29
CA ALA A 209 6.12 5.64 15.45
C ALA A 209 6.70 6.89 16.14
N LEU A 210 6.39 7.11 17.42
CA LEU A 210 7.00 8.21 18.20
C LEU A 210 8.51 8.01 18.37
N ARG A 211 8.96 6.79 18.69
CA ARG A 211 10.38 6.49 18.90
C ARG A 211 11.21 6.80 17.66
N ILE A 212 10.72 6.41 16.48
CA ILE A 212 11.37 6.70 15.20
C ILE A 212 11.42 8.21 14.97
N ARG A 213 10.29 8.90 15.15
CA ARG A 213 10.19 10.36 14.97
C ARG A 213 11.15 11.13 15.88
N LEU A 214 11.18 10.81 17.19
CA LEU A 214 12.08 11.46 18.16
C LEU A 214 13.55 11.23 17.80
N ARG A 215 13.91 10.01 17.37
CA ARG A 215 15.28 9.68 16.99
C ARG A 215 15.71 10.42 15.72
N ASP A 216 14.86 10.42 14.70
CA ASP A 216 15.24 10.91 13.37
C ASP A 216 15.20 12.44 13.28
N GLU A 217 14.27 13.09 13.99
CA GLU A 217 14.05 14.54 13.89
C GLU A 217 14.68 15.33 15.04
N LEU A 218 14.79 14.72 16.24
CA LEU A 218 15.29 15.40 17.45
C LEU A 218 16.51 14.70 18.07
N ALA A 219 17.00 13.60 17.50
CA ALA A 219 18.08 12.76 18.07
C ALA A 219 17.83 12.38 19.55
N ALA A 220 16.55 12.17 19.90
CA ALA A 220 16.09 11.89 21.25
C ALA A 220 15.47 10.48 21.36
N GLU A 221 15.49 9.91 22.57
CA GLU A 221 14.79 8.67 22.90
C GLU A 221 13.49 8.99 23.66
N PRO A 222 12.44 8.14 23.57
CA PRO A 222 11.21 8.34 24.32
C PRO A 222 11.43 8.41 25.84
N ALA A 223 10.60 9.18 26.53
CA ALA A 223 10.63 9.33 27.98
C ALA A 223 10.54 7.98 28.71
N PRO A 224 11.18 7.84 29.89
CA PRO A 224 11.19 6.60 30.66
C PRO A 224 9.81 5.99 30.90
N GLU A 225 8.79 6.81 31.18
CA GLU A 225 7.44 6.33 31.45
C GLU A 225 6.76 5.80 30.18
N THR A 226 7.10 6.37 29.01
CA THR A 226 6.62 5.91 27.70
C THR A 226 7.21 4.56 27.35
N ARG A 227 8.53 4.40 27.57
CA ARG A 227 9.23 3.12 27.41
C ARG A 227 8.72 2.06 28.38
N ALA A 228 8.51 2.42 29.65
CA ALA A 228 7.98 1.53 30.67
C ALA A 228 6.57 1.03 30.33
N LEU A 229 5.71 1.90 29.78
CA LEU A 229 4.39 1.50 29.30
C LEU A 229 4.53 0.48 28.16
N ALA A 230 5.34 0.76 27.13
CA ALA A 230 5.56 -0.16 26.02
C ALA A 230 6.12 -1.53 26.49
N GLN A 231 7.08 -1.51 27.43
CA GLN A 231 7.64 -2.73 28.01
C GLN A 231 6.61 -3.50 28.85
N GLY A 232 5.75 -2.80 29.59
CA GLY A 232 4.62 -3.39 30.32
C GLY A 232 3.61 -4.08 29.41
N ILE A 233 3.37 -3.52 28.21
CA ILE A 233 2.51 -4.15 27.20
C ILE A 233 3.18 -5.40 26.61
N ARG A 234 4.47 -5.33 26.28
CA ARG A 234 5.25 -6.47 25.74
C ARG A 234 5.34 -7.64 26.72
N SER A 235 5.36 -7.36 28.03
CA SER A 235 5.47 -8.37 29.08
C SER A 235 4.12 -8.98 29.49
N ARG A 236 2.99 -8.28 29.26
CA ARG A 236 1.63 -8.83 29.43
C ARG A 236 1.24 -9.69 28.22
N ARG A 237 1.78 -10.91 28.13
CA ARG A 237 1.26 -11.95 27.24
C ARG A 237 -0.09 -12.48 27.75
N PRO A 238 -1.11 -12.67 26.88
CA PRO A 238 -2.23 -13.56 27.18
C PRO A 238 -1.69 -15.00 27.30
N GLU A 239 -2.06 -15.72 28.36
CA GLU A 239 -1.90 -17.18 28.39
C GLU A 239 -2.64 -17.78 27.19
N GLY A 240 -1.89 -18.37 26.24
CA GLY A 240 -2.45 -19.05 25.07
C GLY A 240 -1.93 -18.61 23.70
N TRP A 241 -1.06 -17.60 23.59
CA TRP A 241 -0.40 -17.30 22.31
C TRP A 241 0.89 -18.15 22.15
N PRO A 242 1.09 -18.89 21.03
CA PRO A 242 2.28 -19.71 20.85
C PRO A 242 3.53 -18.83 20.79
N GLU A 243 4.56 -19.24 21.52
CA GLU A 243 5.89 -18.65 21.44
C GLU A 243 6.40 -18.69 20.00
N ALA A 244 6.70 -17.51 19.44
CA ALA A 244 7.68 -17.39 18.38
C ALA A 244 9.03 -17.86 18.95
N THR A 245 9.23 -19.18 18.92
CA THR A 245 10.47 -19.80 19.38
C THR A 245 11.58 -19.36 18.43
N GLN A 246 12.49 -18.55 18.96
CA GLN A 246 13.90 -18.66 18.63
C GLN A 246 14.28 -20.14 18.80
N ARG A 247 14.24 -20.92 17.71
CA ARG A 247 14.87 -22.23 17.66
C ARG A 247 16.22 -22.06 17.00
N SER A 248 17.24 -21.83 17.83
CA SER A 248 18.59 -22.31 17.57
C SER A 248 18.52 -23.83 17.44
N VAL A 249 18.51 -24.34 16.21
CA VAL A 249 18.71 -25.77 15.97
C VAL A 249 20.20 -26.03 16.12
N LYS A 250 20.61 -26.39 17.34
CA LYS A 250 21.84 -27.18 17.52
C LYS A 250 21.59 -28.52 16.84
N ALA A 251 22.32 -28.77 15.77
CA ALA A 251 22.35 -30.05 15.08
C ALA A 251 22.81 -31.16 16.04
N GLU A 252 21.90 -32.08 16.37
CA GLU A 252 22.27 -33.37 16.95
C GLU A 252 22.19 -34.42 15.84
N ARG A 253 23.36 -34.95 15.49
CA ARG A 253 23.55 -35.96 14.45
C ARG A 253 22.82 -37.24 14.84
N VAL A 254 21.84 -37.67 14.05
CA VAL A 254 21.34 -39.04 14.07
C VAL A 254 21.83 -39.74 12.81
N SER A 255 22.70 -40.74 13.00
CA SER A 255 23.26 -41.58 11.95
C SER A 255 22.22 -42.58 11.42
N PRO A 256 22.17 -42.87 10.11
CA PRO A 256 21.19 -43.81 9.55
C PRO A 256 21.72 -45.24 9.61
N ARG A 257 21.07 -46.13 10.38
CA ARG A 257 21.17 -47.60 10.19
C ARG A 257 19.90 -48.33 10.60
N GLY A 258 19.39 -49.14 9.66
CA GLY A 258 18.34 -50.15 9.83
C GLY A 258 16.95 -49.54 9.80
N VAL A 259 15.99 -49.95 8.98
CA VAL A 259 15.65 -51.32 8.63
C VAL A 259 14.92 -51.32 7.29
N ALA A 260 15.45 -52.05 6.32
CA ALA A 260 14.66 -52.58 5.22
C ALA A 260 13.85 -53.77 5.74
N ALA A 261 12.55 -53.83 5.42
CA ALA A 261 11.87 -54.99 4.83
C ALA A 261 10.35 -54.96 5.08
N ALA A 262 9.66 -55.51 4.08
CA ALA A 262 8.41 -56.27 4.18
C ALA A 262 7.07 -55.56 3.90
N GLN A 263 6.67 -55.73 2.63
CA GLN A 263 5.48 -56.49 2.20
C GLN A 263 4.12 -55.77 2.02
N ARG A 264 3.85 -55.59 0.72
CA ARG A 264 2.62 -55.90 -0.04
C ARG A 264 1.57 -56.84 0.60
N ASP A 265 0.35 -56.58 0.13
CA ASP A 265 -0.87 -57.40 0.03
C ASP A 265 -1.71 -57.65 1.28
N LYS A 266 -2.98 -57.21 1.22
CA LYS A 266 -4.12 -58.15 1.23
C LYS A 266 -5.48 -57.53 0.89
N GLU A 267 -6.11 -58.20 -0.07
CA GLU A 267 -7.51 -58.22 -0.46
C GLU A 267 -8.51 -58.59 0.66
N ASN A 268 -9.76 -58.18 0.45
CA ASN A 268 -11.05 -58.83 0.73
C ASN A 268 -11.14 -59.88 1.86
N ARG A 269 -12.09 -59.63 2.78
CA ARG A 269 -13.10 -60.64 3.15
C ARG A 269 -14.27 -60.04 3.95
N PHE A 270 -15.45 -60.06 3.32
CA PHE A 270 -16.75 -60.07 4.00
C PHE A 270 -17.06 -61.47 4.54
N PRO A 271 -17.85 -61.56 5.61
CA PRO A 271 -18.85 -62.62 5.73
C PRO A 271 -20.25 -62.07 6.05
N GLY A 272 -21.26 -62.59 5.34
CA GLY A 272 -22.68 -62.47 5.68
C GLY A 272 -23.18 -63.64 6.56
N PRO A 273 -24.48 -63.98 6.54
CA PRO A 273 -25.47 -63.52 7.53
C PRO A 273 -26.20 -64.68 8.25
N ARG A 274 -26.91 -64.41 9.36
CA ARG A 274 -28.14 -65.15 9.76
C ARG A 274 -28.98 -64.46 10.86
N LEU A 275 -30.26 -64.29 10.50
CA LEU A 275 -31.50 -63.99 11.22
C LEU A 275 -31.51 -64.11 12.77
N VAL A 276 -32.29 -63.24 13.45
CA VAL A 276 -33.70 -63.52 13.84
C VAL A 276 -34.42 -62.23 14.27
N ARG A 277 -35.41 -61.86 13.44
CA ARG A 277 -36.73 -61.28 13.74
C ARG A 277 -37.15 -61.31 15.23
N ARG A 278 -37.41 -60.12 15.80
CA ARG A 278 -38.65 -59.73 16.54
C ARG A 278 -38.41 -58.38 17.24
N GLY A 279 -39.03 -57.31 16.73
CA GLY A 279 -38.96 -55.97 17.35
C GLY A 279 -39.34 -54.80 16.43
N ALA A 280 -39.60 -55.05 15.14
CA ALA A 280 -39.74 -54.01 14.10
C ALA A 280 -41.08 -53.26 14.05
N VAL A 281 -41.96 -53.35 15.05
CA VAL A 281 -43.26 -52.63 15.02
C VAL A 281 -43.35 -51.53 16.08
N ALA A 282 -42.57 -51.61 17.17
CA ALA A 282 -42.54 -50.53 18.18
C ALA A 282 -41.55 -49.41 17.84
N LEU A 283 -40.51 -49.71 17.05
CA LEU A 283 -39.49 -48.73 16.68
C LEU A 283 -39.95 -47.79 15.55
N ALA A 284 -40.89 -48.22 14.71
CA ALA A 284 -41.40 -47.40 13.60
C ALA A 284 -42.30 -46.25 14.06
N LEU A 285 -43.04 -46.39 15.17
CA LEU A 285 -43.93 -45.34 15.68
C LEU A 285 -43.21 -44.23 16.44
N VAL A 286 -41.99 -44.49 16.92
CA VAL A 286 -41.14 -43.48 17.59
C VAL A 286 -40.12 -42.89 16.60
N LEU A 287 -39.62 -43.67 15.65
CA LEU A 287 -38.65 -43.18 14.67
C LEU A 287 -39.28 -42.34 13.56
N ILE A 288 -40.58 -42.43 13.26
CA ILE A 288 -41.17 -41.58 12.21
C ILE A 288 -41.36 -40.12 12.69
N PRO A 289 -41.87 -39.83 13.90
CA PRO A 289 -41.87 -38.46 14.43
C PRO A 289 -40.47 -37.94 14.72
N ALA A 290 -39.56 -38.79 15.23
CA ALA A 290 -38.17 -38.41 15.48
C ALA A 290 -37.40 -38.18 14.17
N ALA A 291 -37.64 -38.96 13.12
CA ALA A 291 -37.06 -38.72 11.80
C ALA A 291 -37.63 -37.46 11.16
N VAL A 292 -38.92 -37.12 11.35
CA VAL A 292 -39.50 -35.85 10.86
C VAL A 292 -39.03 -34.64 11.68
N PHE A 293 -38.75 -34.80 12.98
CA PHE A 293 -38.21 -33.74 13.84
C PHE A 293 -36.68 -33.58 13.70
N LEU A 294 -35.94 -34.65 13.40
CA LEU A 294 -34.53 -34.60 12.98
C LEU A 294 -34.34 -34.24 11.50
N TRP A 295 -35.36 -34.41 10.63
CA TRP A 295 -35.41 -33.80 9.30
C TRP A 295 -35.81 -32.33 9.34
N ARG A 296 -36.61 -31.92 10.33
CA ARG A 296 -36.88 -30.51 10.65
C ARG A 296 -35.94 -30.03 11.76
N GLY A 297 -34.64 -30.22 11.54
CA GLY A 297 -33.64 -29.37 12.19
C GLY A 297 -33.96 -27.88 11.93
N PRO A 298 -33.39 -26.95 12.71
CA PRO A 298 -33.55 -25.51 12.45
C PRO A 298 -33.21 -25.30 10.98
N GLY A 299 -34.18 -24.82 10.20
CA GLY A 299 -34.20 -24.97 8.75
C GLY A 299 -32.84 -24.67 8.11
N ILE A 300 -32.09 -25.73 7.80
CA ILE A 300 -31.04 -25.65 6.80
C ILE A 300 -31.82 -25.61 5.50
N GLY A 301 -32.18 -24.40 5.08
CA GLY A 301 -32.43 -24.14 3.67
C GLY A 301 -31.24 -24.62 2.85
N PRO A 302 -31.35 -24.76 1.51
CA PRO A 302 -30.16 -24.99 0.68
C PRO A 302 -29.08 -24.03 1.18
N ALA A 303 -27.88 -24.55 1.48
CA ALA A 303 -26.78 -23.74 1.99
C ALA A 303 -26.77 -22.46 1.15
N ALA A 304 -27.08 -21.32 1.77
CA ALA A 304 -27.22 -20.09 1.01
C ALA A 304 -25.88 -19.93 0.29
N GLU A 305 -25.89 -20.02 -1.05
CA GLU A 305 -24.68 -19.83 -1.83
C GLU A 305 -24.10 -18.48 -1.38
N GLU A 306 -22.83 -18.48 -0.94
CA GLU A 306 -22.21 -17.25 -0.43
C GLU A 306 -22.41 -16.13 -1.46
N PRO A 307 -22.87 -14.95 -1.03
CA PRO A 307 -23.18 -13.86 -1.94
C PRO A 307 -21.93 -13.46 -2.72
N ILE A 308 -22.00 -13.66 -4.04
CA ILE A 308 -21.04 -13.22 -5.03
C ILE A 308 -21.51 -11.88 -5.60
N LEU A 309 -20.80 -10.81 -5.26
CA LEU A 309 -21.10 -9.45 -5.68
C LEU A 309 -20.24 -9.05 -6.90
N LEU A 310 -20.89 -8.49 -7.92
CA LEU A 310 -20.24 -7.74 -8.98
C LEU A 310 -20.52 -6.24 -8.80
N LEU A 311 -19.46 -5.43 -8.69
CA LEU A 311 -19.57 -3.98 -8.68
C LEU A 311 -19.36 -3.47 -10.12
N ALA A 312 -20.42 -3.01 -10.77
CA ALA A 312 -20.33 -2.53 -12.15
C ALA A 312 -19.55 -1.21 -12.23
N PRO A 313 -18.81 -0.95 -13.33
CA PRO A 313 -18.23 0.36 -13.57
C PRO A 313 -19.33 1.44 -13.53
N PRO A 314 -19.05 2.60 -12.92
CA PRO A 314 -20.04 3.66 -12.82
C PRO A 314 -20.39 4.20 -14.20
N VAL A 315 -21.64 4.63 -14.37
CA VAL A 315 -22.15 5.25 -15.60
C VAL A 315 -22.65 6.66 -15.32
N ALA A 316 -22.44 7.58 -16.26
CA ALA A 316 -23.01 8.93 -16.24
C ALA A 316 -23.87 9.16 -17.48
N GLU A 317 -25.02 9.84 -17.32
CA GLU A 317 -25.87 10.25 -18.45
C GLU A 317 -25.37 11.57 -19.08
N ALA A 318 -24.88 12.49 -18.24
CA ALA A 318 -24.17 13.70 -18.62
C ALA A 318 -23.35 14.19 -17.40
N GLY A 319 -22.15 14.76 -17.61
CA GLY A 319 -21.32 15.22 -16.49
C GLY A 319 -19.85 15.44 -16.85
N GLU A 320 -19.08 15.96 -15.88
CA GLU A 320 -17.64 16.12 -16.03
C GLU A 320 -16.93 14.76 -15.97
N ALA A 321 -15.92 14.55 -16.84
CA ALA A 321 -15.11 13.32 -16.84
C ALA A 321 -14.38 13.08 -15.49
N SER A 322 -14.13 14.14 -14.73
CA SER A 322 -13.54 14.11 -13.38
C SER A 322 -14.41 13.35 -12.37
N ASP A 323 -15.73 13.57 -12.40
CA ASP A 323 -16.69 12.93 -11.49
C ASP A 323 -16.82 11.44 -11.77
N LEU A 324 -16.84 11.07 -13.04
CA LEU A 324 -16.88 9.66 -13.45
C LEU A 324 -15.61 8.91 -13.04
N LEU A 325 -14.43 9.55 -13.19
CA LEU A 325 -13.16 8.98 -12.72
C LEU A 325 -13.14 8.82 -11.19
N ARG A 326 -13.62 9.81 -10.46
CA ARG A 326 -13.71 9.75 -8.98
C ARG A 326 -14.63 8.64 -8.52
N ALA A 327 -15.82 8.52 -9.13
CA ALA A 327 -16.74 7.42 -8.86
C ALA A 327 -16.13 6.06 -9.21
N GLY A 328 -15.35 6.00 -10.31
CA GLY A 328 -14.60 4.81 -10.69
C GLY A 328 -13.65 4.39 -9.58
N GLY A 329 -12.81 5.32 -9.12
CA GLY A 329 -11.90 5.08 -8.00
C GLY A 329 -12.62 4.67 -6.71
N PHE A 330 -13.78 5.28 -6.44
CA PHE A 330 -14.60 4.94 -5.27
C PHE A 330 -15.14 3.51 -5.33
N VAL A 331 -15.58 3.04 -6.51
CA VAL A 331 -15.99 1.65 -6.72
C VAL A 331 -14.81 0.68 -6.56
N GLU A 332 -13.61 1.06 -7.01
CA GLU A 332 -12.40 0.25 -6.82
C GLU A 332 -12.01 0.12 -5.34
N ASP A 333 -12.07 1.21 -4.56
CA ASP A 333 -11.84 1.19 -3.11
C ASP A 333 -12.91 0.38 -2.37
N LEU A 334 -14.19 0.56 -2.74
CA LEU A 334 -15.29 -0.22 -2.18
C LEU A 334 -15.11 -1.72 -2.44
N SER A 335 -14.70 -2.09 -3.66
CA SER A 335 -14.37 -3.47 -4.02
C SER A 335 -13.25 -4.02 -3.11
N ALA A 336 -12.13 -3.30 -2.99
CA ALA A 336 -11.01 -3.70 -2.14
C ALA A 336 -11.36 -3.76 -0.64
N ALA A 337 -12.29 -2.93 -0.16
CA ALA A 337 -12.72 -2.95 1.22
C ALA A 337 -13.65 -4.13 1.52
N LEU A 338 -14.60 -4.41 0.63
CA LEU A 338 -15.57 -5.48 0.79
C LEU A 338 -14.93 -6.88 0.70
N THR A 339 -13.77 -7.06 0.03
CA THR A 339 -13.05 -8.37 0.01
C THR A 339 -12.57 -8.82 1.39
N ARG A 340 -12.51 -7.89 2.35
CA ARG A 340 -12.14 -8.15 3.75
C ARG A 340 -13.34 -8.43 4.65
N VAL A 341 -14.56 -8.35 4.14
CA VAL A 341 -15.78 -8.65 4.89
C VAL A 341 -16.05 -10.16 4.82
N PRO A 342 -16.05 -10.88 5.95
CA PRO A 342 -16.33 -12.32 5.96
C PRO A 342 -17.69 -12.65 5.34
N GLY A 343 -17.73 -13.68 4.51
CA GLY A 343 -18.95 -14.12 3.82
C GLY A 343 -19.34 -13.28 2.60
N VAL A 344 -18.57 -12.25 2.25
CA VAL A 344 -18.73 -11.51 0.98
C VAL A 344 -17.66 -11.98 0.00
N ARG A 345 -18.09 -12.48 -1.16
CA ARG A 345 -17.19 -12.77 -2.28
C ARG A 345 -17.42 -11.75 -3.39
N ILE A 346 -16.34 -11.25 -3.98
CA ILE A 346 -16.42 -10.20 -5.00
C ILE A 346 -15.80 -10.69 -6.29
N LEU A 347 -16.49 -10.47 -7.40
CA LEU A 347 -15.87 -10.61 -8.71
C LEU A 347 -14.92 -9.45 -8.94
N SER A 348 -13.70 -9.79 -9.36
CA SER A 348 -12.59 -8.87 -9.48
C SER A 348 -12.97 -7.64 -10.29
N SER A 349 -12.30 -6.54 -9.98
CA SER A 349 -12.52 -5.32 -10.73
C SER A 349 -12.11 -5.43 -12.22
N GLU A 350 -11.20 -6.33 -12.54
CA GLU A 350 -10.90 -6.67 -13.95
C GLU A 350 -12.09 -7.33 -14.64
N THR A 351 -12.82 -8.21 -13.96
CA THR A 351 -14.09 -8.74 -14.45
C THR A 351 -15.10 -7.62 -14.66
N ALA A 352 -15.30 -6.75 -13.67
CA ALA A 352 -16.20 -5.60 -13.81
C ALA A 352 -15.87 -4.73 -15.04
N ARG A 353 -14.59 -4.44 -15.29
CA ARG A 353 -14.13 -3.63 -16.43
C ARG A 353 -14.11 -4.38 -17.77
N SER A 354 -14.30 -5.69 -17.79
CA SER A 354 -14.37 -6.47 -19.04
C SER A 354 -15.52 -6.00 -19.95
N ARG A 355 -16.52 -5.32 -19.37
CA ARG A 355 -17.64 -4.70 -20.06
C ARG A 355 -17.85 -3.27 -19.55
N PRO A 356 -18.20 -2.32 -20.43
CA PRO A 356 -18.48 -0.94 -20.02
C PRO A 356 -19.81 -0.80 -19.27
N ARG A 357 -20.74 -1.75 -19.45
CA ARG A 357 -22.05 -1.77 -18.82
C ARG A 357 -22.42 -3.21 -18.46
N TRP A 358 -23.14 -3.35 -17.37
CA TRP A 358 -23.64 -4.63 -16.87
C TRP A 358 -25.15 -4.58 -16.73
N ASP A 359 -25.79 -5.67 -17.11
CA ASP A 359 -27.19 -5.96 -16.86
C ASP A 359 -27.31 -7.27 -16.06
N VAL A 360 -28.53 -7.56 -15.61
CA VAL A 360 -28.84 -8.76 -14.82
C VAL A 360 -28.42 -10.05 -15.56
N PRO A 361 -28.78 -10.28 -16.84
CA PRO A 361 -28.36 -11.49 -17.55
C PRO A 361 -26.84 -11.65 -17.66
N SER A 362 -26.11 -10.58 -17.97
CA SER A 362 -24.65 -10.63 -18.10
C SER A 362 -23.96 -10.87 -16.77
N ALA A 363 -24.46 -10.24 -15.70
CA ALA A 363 -23.93 -10.45 -14.34
C ALA A 363 -24.16 -11.88 -13.85
N ARG A 364 -25.37 -12.42 -14.07
CA ARG A 364 -25.70 -13.82 -13.77
C ARG A 364 -24.83 -14.79 -14.57
N ALA A 365 -24.60 -14.50 -15.85
CA ALA A 365 -23.72 -15.31 -16.70
C ALA A 365 -22.25 -15.26 -16.27
N ALA A 366 -21.80 -14.17 -15.64
CA ALA A 366 -20.49 -14.07 -15.01
C ALA A 366 -20.41 -14.79 -13.65
N GLY A 367 -21.49 -15.42 -13.19
CA GLY A 367 -21.56 -16.12 -11.92
C GLY A 367 -21.80 -15.19 -10.73
N ALA A 368 -22.24 -13.95 -10.93
CA ALA A 368 -22.64 -13.10 -9.82
C ALA A 368 -24.01 -13.54 -9.29
N SER A 369 -24.19 -13.44 -7.97
CA SER A 369 -25.49 -13.54 -7.31
C SER A 369 -26.12 -12.16 -7.06
N HIS A 370 -25.27 -11.13 -6.99
CA HIS A 370 -25.66 -9.75 -6.72
C HIS A 370 -24.94 -8.80 -7.67
N LEU A 371 -25.60 -7.72 -8.07
CA LEU A 371 -25.07 -6.68 -8.94
C LEU A 371 -25.25 -5.31 -8.29
N LEU A 372 -24.15 -4.59 -8.05
CA LEU A 372 -24.16 -3.20 -7.64
C LEU A 372 -23.99 -2.29 -8.86
N LEU A 373 -25.04 -1.56 -9.21
CA LEU A 373 -25.03 -0.55 -10.25
C LEU A 373 -24.77 0.82 -9.63
N THR A 374 -23.86 1.59 -10.21
CA THR A 374 -23.54 2.96 -9.77
C THR A 374 -23.79 3.94 -10.90
N ARG A 375 -24.67 4.91 -10.66
CA ARG A 375 -24.92 6.02 -11.58
C ARG A 375 -24.44 7.32 -10.95
N VAL A 376 -23.82 8.15 -11.77
CA VAL A 376 -23.24 9.43 -11.38
C VAL A 376 -24.00 10.55 -12.05
N GLU A 377 -24.45 11.53 -11.26
CA GLU A 377 -24.98 12.80 -11.74
C GLU A 377 -24.08 13.95 -11.23
N THR A 378 -23.63 14.82 -12.13
CA THR A 378 -22.79 15.97 -11.78
C THR A 378 -23.62 17.05 -11.10
N ALA A 379 -23.12 17.56 -9.96
CA ALA A 379 -23.60 18.78 -9.33
C ALA A 379 -22.42 19.72 -9.03
N ALA A 380 -22.66 21.04 -9.04
CA ALA A 380 -21.59 22.05 -9.04
C ALA A 380 -20.52 21.94 -7.92
N GLU A 381 -20.85 21.35 -6.77
CA GLU A 381 -19.93 21.20 -5.61
C GLU A 381 -19.99 19.81 -4.96
N ALA A 382 -20.67 18.84 -5.57
CA ALA A 382 -20.86 17.51 -5.01
C ALA A 382 -21.09 16.48 -6.11
N VAL A 383 -20.77 15.22 -5.81
CA VAL A 383 -21.14 14.10 -6.68
C VAL A 383 -22.43 13.51 -6.15
N VAL A 384 -23.43 13.32 -7.02
CA VAL A 384 -24.63 12.56 -6.68
C VAL A 384 -24.43 11.13 -7.16
N LEU A 385 -24.44 10.19 -6.22
CA LEU A 385 -24.32 8.76 -6.47
C LEU A 385 -25.69 8.12 -6.29
N ASP A 386 -26.24 7.54 -7.36
CA ASP A 386 -27.39 6.64 -7.33
C ASP A 386 -26.87 5.20 -7.42
N MET A 387 -26.95 4.48 -6.31
CA MET A 387 -26.39 3.13 -6.14
C MET A 387 -27.51 2.13 -5.89
N ARG A 388 -27.55 1.06 -6.67
CA ARG A 388 -28.59 0.04 -6.60
C ARG A 388 -27.98 -1.34 -6.51
N LEU A 389 -28.36 -2.09 -5.48
CA LEU A 389 -27.99 -3.49 -5.30
C LEU A 389 -29.15 -4.37 -5.72
N LEU A 390 -28.89 -5.24 -6.69
CA LEU A 390 -29.85 -6.20 -7.22
C LEU A 390 -29.46 -7.61 -6.78
N GLU A 391 -30.41 -8.40 -6.28
CA GLU A 391 -30.28 -9.84 -6.10
C GLU A 391 -30.75 -10.54 -7.40
N LEU A 392 -29.83 -11.25 -8.04
CA LEU A 392 -30.00 -11.78 -9.40
C LEU A 392 -30.76 -13.10 -9.46
N ARG A 393 -31.12 -13.67 -8.30
CA ARG A 393 -31.90 -14.90 -8.22
C ARG A 393 -33.35 -14.65 -8.64
N ASP A 394 -33.96 -13.63 -8.04
CA ASP A 394 -35.37 -13.27 -8.24
C ASP A 394 -35.54 -11.89 -8.91
N ASP A 395 -34.42 -11.28 -9.35
CA ASP A 395 -34.34 -9.96 -10.00
C ASP A 395 -34.94 -8.84 -9.15
N THR A 396 -34.66 -8.91 -7.85
CA THR A 396 -35.16 -7.99 -6.82
C THR A 396 -34.14 -6.90 -6.54
N GLU A 397 -34.61 -5.66 -6.41
CA GLU A 397 -33.80 -4.55 -5.89
C GLU A 397 -33.84 -4.61 -4.37
N VAL A 398 -32.70 -4.94 -3.76
CA VAL A 398 -32.57 -5.10 -2.29
C VAL A 398 -32.05 -3.82 -1.61
N MET A 399 -31.41 -2.93 -2.37
CA MET A 399 -30.95 -1.64 -1.89
C MET A 399 -31.04 -0.60 -3.00
N ALA A 400 -31.57 0.58 -2.70
CA ALA A 400 -31.47 1.76 -3.54
C ALA A 400 -31.10 2.98 -2.69
N LEU A 401 -29.96 3.56 -3.01
CA LEU A 401 -29.39 4.66 -2.27
C LEU A 401 -29.01 5.79 -3.23
N ARG A 402 -29.71 6.92 -3.10
CA ARG A 402 -29.35 8.15 -3.82
C ARG A 402 -28.79 9.17 -2.83
N GLN A 403 -27.50 9.43 -2.91
CA GLN A 403 -26.82 10.31 -1.97
C GLN A 403 -26.04 11.40 -2.70
N ARG A 404 -26.25 12.65 -2.26
CA ARG A 404 -25.34 13.76 -2.59
C ARG A 404 -24.18 13.74 -1.61
N VAL A 405 -22.96 13.57 -2.12
CA VAL A 405 -21.74 13.45 -1.30
C VAL A 405 -20.75 14.52 -1.74
N SER A 406 -20.31 15.34 -0.78
CA SER A 406 -19.19 16.26 -1.03
C SER A 406 -17.86 15.49 -0.94
N PRO A 407 -16.79 15.92 -1.63
CA PRO A 407 -15.49 15.26 -1.55
C PRO A 407 -14.97 15.07 -0.11
N ARG A 408 -15.29 16.01 0.79
CA ARG A 408 -14.92 15.97 2.21
C ARG A 408 -15.64 14.90 3.02
N ALA A 409 -16.82 14.46 2.56
CA ALA A 409 -17.64 13.47 3.25
C ALA A 409 -17.57 12.06 2.63
N LEU A 410 -16.75 11.87 1.57
CA LEU A 410 -16.68 10.58 0.85
C LEU A 410 -16.18 9.43 1.72
N THR A 411 -15.23 9.67 2.63
CA THR A 411 -14.71 8.63 3.55
C THR A 411 -15.80 8.14 4.51
N GLY A 412 -16.53 9.04 5.16
CA GLY A 412 -17.66 8.66 6.01
C GLY A 412 -18.86 8.09 5.25
N PHE A 413 -19.00 8.39 3.96
CA PHE A 413 -19.99 7.76 3.09
C PHE A 413 -19.62 6.32 2.73
N ARG A 414 -18.36 6.08 2.37
CA ARG A 414 -17.80 4.75 2.09
C ARG A 414 -18.09 3.75 3.20
N ASP A 415 -17.80 4.10 4.45
CA ASP A 415 -17.90 3.15 5.57
C ASP A 415 -19.36 2.74 5.82
N ARG A 416 -20.29 3.70 5.76
CA ARG A 416 -21.73 3.43 5.82
C ARG A 416 -22.21 2.57 4.65
N LEU A 417 -21.67 2.79 3.46
CA LEU A 417 -22.04 2.01 2.28
C LEU A 417 -21.52 0.56 2.36
N ILE A 418 -20.31 0.34 2.89
CA ILE A 418 -19.79 -1.00 3.18
C ILE A 418 -20.76 -1.71 4.14
N GLU A 419 -21.17 -1.02 5.21
CA GLU A 419 -22.13 -1.54 6.18
C GLU A 419 -23.48 -1.91 5.56
N GLU A 420 -24.00 -1.03 4.71
CA GLU A 420 -25.29 -1.21 4.06
C GLU A 420 -25.26 -2.34 3.02
N VAL A 421 -24.22 -2.39 2.18
CA VAL A 421 -24.05 -3.44 1.17
C VAL A 421 -23.94 -4.81 1.85
N ALA A 422 -23.03 -4.99 2.81
CA ALA A 422 -22.87 -6.32 3.42
C ALA A 422 -24.11 -6.77 4.20
N ARG A 423 -24.93 -5.84 4.72
CA ARG A 423 -26.16 -6.18 5.45
C ARG A 423 -27.19 -6.74 4.49
N ASN A 424 -27.31 -6.12 3.32
CA ASN A 424 -28.21 -6.58 2.26
C ASN A 424 -27.73 -7.88 1.60
N LEU A 425 -26.43 -8.19 1.68
CA LEU A 425 -25.89 -9.50 1.27
C LEU A 425 -26.14 -10.61 2.30
N GLY A 426 -26.70 -10.30 3.47
CA GLY A 426 -26.87 -11.28 4.56
C GLY A 426 -25.55 -11.74 5.18
N ALA A 427 -24.45 -11.01 4.93
CA ALA A 427 -23.16 -11.29 5.53
C ALA A 427 -23.19 -10.93 7.03
N GLN A 428 -22.58 -11.77 7.85
CA GLN A 428 -22.41 -11.45 9.27
C GLN A 428 -21.41 -10.28 9.39
N PHE A 429 -21.83 -9.21 10.06
CA PHE A 429 -20.94 -8.11 10.46
C PHE A 429 -20.07 -8.54 11.64
N ASP A 430 -19.13 -9.44 11.37
CA ASP A 430 -18.01 -9.78 12.24
C ASP A 430 -16.68 -9.42 11.55
N ALA A 431 -16.72 -8.39 10.70
CA ALA A 431 -15.51 -7.84 10.10
C ALA A 431 -14.59 -7.31 11.22
N PRO A 432 -13.28 -7.61 11.19
CA PRO A 432 -12.36 -7.08 12.19
C PRO A 432 -12.48 -5.55 12.23
N LYS A 433 -12.43 -4.95 13.42
CA LYS A 433 -12.63 -3.49 13.66
C LYS A 433 -11.77 -2.55 12.78
N HIS A 434 -10.80 -3.08 12.03
CA HIS A 434 -9.86 -2.40 11.13
C HIS A 434 -10.15 -2.56 9.63
N ALA A 435 -11.11 -3.41 9.22
CA ALA A 435 -11.48 -3.56 7.81
C ALA A 435 -12.12 -2.28 7.23
N HIS A 436 -12.61 -1.41 8.12
CA HIS A 436 -13.34 -0.18 7.84
C HIS A 436 -12.50 1.10 7.91
N ASP A 437 -11.25 1.05 8.41
CA ASP A 437 -10.48 2.27 8.58
C ASP A 437 -10.32 2.95 7.20
N PRO A 438 -10.71 4.23 7.07
CA PRO A 438 -10.57 4.94 5.81
C PRO A 438 -9.09 4.98 5.44
N PRO A 439 -8.73 4.84 4.16
CA PRO A 439 -7.33 4.78 3.74
C PRO A 439 -6.52 6.01 4.19
N THR A 440 -7.21 7.13 4.38
CA THR A 440 -6.72 8.37 4.99
C THR A 440 -7.90 9.16 5.57
N LEU A 441 -7.65 9.98 6.59
CA LEU A 441 -8.62 10.96 7.11
C LEU A 441 -8.54 12.30 6.36
N VAL A 442 -7.53 12.50 5.52
CA VAL A 442 -7.31 13.73 4.76
C VAL A 442 -8.10 13.66 3.45
N ALA A 443 -9.22 14.38 3.38
CA ALA A 443 -10.12 14.34 2.22
C ALA A 443 -9.43 14.65 0.87
N ALA A 444 -8.51 15.61 0.84
CA ALA A 444 -7.76 15.95 -0.38
C ALA A 444 -6.84 14.80 -0.83
N ALA A 445 -6.24 14.07 0.12
CA ALA A 445 -5.42 12.92 -0.17
C ALA A 445 -6.27 11.76 -0.70
N TYR A 446 -7.43 11.52 -0.08
CA TYR A 446 -8.38 10.50 -0.52
C TYR A 446 -8.88 10.77 -1.94
N ASP A 447 -9.31 12.00 -2.25
CA ASP A 447 -9.77 12.39 -3.59
C ASP A 447 -8.70 12.15 -4.67
N ALA A 448 -7.47 12.61 -4.41
CA ALA A 448 -6.34 12.39 -5.31
C ALA A 448 -6.05 10.89 -5.50
N TRP A 449 -6.12 10.10 -4.44
CA TRP A 449 -5.91 8.65 -4.50
C TRP A 449 -7.01 7.92 -5.30
N LEU A 450 -8.29 8.29 -5.16
CA LEU A 450 -9.37 7.72 -5.96
C LEU A 450 -9.15 7.96 -7.46
N LEU A 451 -8.76 9.18 -7.84
CA LEU A 451 -8.39 9.50 -9.22
C LEU A 451 -7.17 8.69 -9.69
N GLY A 452 -6.21 8.45 -8.80
CA GLY A 452 -5.04 7.61 -9.08
C GLY A 452 -5.40 6.15 -9.28
N LEU A 453 -6.27 5.60 -8.44
CA LEU A 453 -6.75 4.22 -8.52
C LEU A 453 -7.54 3.99 -9.81
N ALA A 454 -8.47 4.89 -10.14
CA ALA A 454 -9.18 4.86 -11.41
C ALA A 454 -8.22 4.90 -12.60
N ALA A 455 -7.22 5.79 -12.57
CA ALA A 455 -6.22 5.90 -13.62
C ALA A 455 -5.36 4.62 -13.76
N GLN A 456 -4.92 4.03 -12.64
CA GLN A 456 -4.13 2.80 -12.60
C GLN A 456 -4.91 1.64 -13.22
N LYS A 457 -6.21 1.57 -12.95
CA LYS A 457 -7.10 0.52 -13.47
C LYS A 457 -7.59 0.78 -14.89
N SER A 458 -7.51 2.03 -15.39
CA SER A 458 -7.97 2.45 -16.73
C SER A 458 -7.07 2.03 -17.90
N GLY A 459 -5.95 1.32 -17.64
CA GLY A 459 -5.24 0.55 -18.67
C GLY A 459 -3.79 0.97 -18.93
N GLY A 460 -2.89 -0.02 -18.82
CA GLY A 460 -1.54 -0.02 -19.36
C GLY A 460 -0.61 1.11 -18.87
N ALA A 461 0.44 1.33 -19.65
CA ALA A 461 1.46 2.33 -19.37
C ALA A 461 0.91 3.77 -19.30
N ALA A 462 -0.03 4.13 -20.17
CA ALA A 462 -0.63 5.46 -20.18
C ALA A 462 -1.46 5.76 -18.91
N GLY A 463 -2.15 4.75 -18.37
CA GLY A 463 -2.83 4.84 -17.08
C GLY A 463 -1.85 5.00 -15.92
N ALA A 464 -0.71 4.32 -15.97
CA ALA A 464 0.33 4.39 -14.93
C ALA A 464 0.88 5.80 -14.72
N ALA A 465 1.17 6.55 -15.79
CA ALA A 465 1.67 7.92 -15.68
C ALA A 465 0.65 8.86 -14.98
N ARG A 466 -0.63 8.75 -15.39
CA ARG A 466 -1.72 9.51 -14.75
C ARG A 466 -1.90 9.10 -13.29
N ALA A 467 -1.81 7.81 -12.99
CA ALA A 467 -1.93 7.28 -11.64
C ALA A 467 -0.79 7.78 -10.75
N LEU A 468 0.46 7.75 -11.22
CA LEU A 468 1.62 8.21 -10.46
C LEU A 468 1.47 9.68 -10.05
N ALA A 469 1.11 10.56 -10.99
CA ALA A 469 0.89 11.98 -10.70
C ALA A 469 -0.20 12.23 -9.65
N ARG A 470 -1.23 11.38 -9.63
CA ARG A 470 -2.33 11.44 -8.65
C ARG A 470 -1.91 10.89 -7.29
N PHE A 471 -1.14 9.80 -7.23
CA PHE A 471 -0.58 9.30 -5.97
C PHE A 471 0.43 10.28 -5.36
N GLU A 472 1.22 10.98 -6.16
CA GLU A 472 2.08 12.07 -5.67
C GLU A 472 1.25 13.23 -5.09
N ALA A 473 0.14 13.59 -5.72
CA ALA A 473 -0.77 14.59 -5.17
C ALA A 473 -1.39 14.12 -3.85
N ALA A 474 -1.73 12.84 -3.74
CA ALA A 474 -2.21 12.24 -2.50
C ALA A 474 -1.16 12.31 -1.39
N LEU A 475 0.10 11.95 -1.69
CA LEU A 475 1.21 11.99 -0.72
C LEU A 475 1.66 13.41 -0.35
N ARG A 476 1.46 14.40 -1.23
CA ARG A 476 1.64 15.82 -0.85
C ARG A 476 0.61 16.29 0.17
N ALA A 477 -0.62 15.77 0.09
CA ALA A 477 -1.69 16.10 1.02
C ALA A 477 -1.60 15.29 2.33
N ASP A 478 -1.22 14.02 2.24
CA ASP A 478 -0.95 13.14 3.39
C ASP A 478 0.34 12.34 3.14
N PRO A 479 1.49 12.82 3.67
CA PRO A 479 2.77 12.13 3.51
C PRO A 479 2.83 10.73 4.10
N HIS A 480 1.90 10.32 4.96
CA HIS A 480 1.88 8.98 5.57
C HIS A 480 0.87 8.04 4.91
N PHE A 481 0.26 8.45 3.79
CA PHE A 481 -0.80 7.69 3.14
C PHE A 481 -0.29 6.36 2.53
N ALA A 482 -0.40 5.28 3.30
CA ALA A 482 0.13 3.95 2.94
C ALA A 482 -0.46 3.40 1.64
N ALA A 483 -1.77 3.55 1.38
CA ALA A 483 -2.38 3.01 0.16
C ALA A 483 -1.89 3.71 -1.11
N ALA A 484 -1.66 5.03 -1.06
CA ALA A 484 -1.07 5.77 -2.19
C ALA A 484 0.40 5.36 -2.42
N ARG A 485 1.16 5.15 -1.35
CA ARG A 485 2.54 4.67 -1.43
C ARG A 485 2.64 3.24 -1.97
N ALA A 486 1.73 2.34 -1.55
CA ALA A 486 1.64 0.99 -2.11
C ALA A 486 1.31 1.02 -3.61
N GLY A 487 0.37 1.88 -4.01
CA GLY A 487 0.07 2.12 -5.43
C GLY A 487 1.29 2.60 -6.23
N GLN A 488 2.12 3.50 -5.67
CA GLN A 488 3.39 3.87 -6.31
C GLN A 488 4.36 2.69 -6.42
N ALA A 489 4.50 1.88 -5.38
CA ALA A 489 5.38 0.71 -5.39
C ALA A 489 5.00 -0.29 -6.48
N GLU A 490 3.70 -0.54 -6.69
CA GLU A 490 3.20 -1.40 -7.78
C GLU A 490 3.53 -0.83 -9.17
N LEU A 491 3.33 0.48 -9.38
CA LEU A 491 3.65 1.14 -10.65
C LEU A 491 5.16 1.08 -10.94
N TYR A 492 5.98 1.31 -9.92
CA TYR A 492 7.44 1.21 -10.05
C TYR A 492 7.91 -0.22 -10.27
N PHE A 493 7.28 -1.23 -9.65
CA PHE A 493 7.53 -2.63 -9.97
C PHE A 493 7.21 -2.94 -11.44
N ALA A 494 6.06 -2.45 -11.94
CA ALA A 494 5.68 -2.63 -13.34
C ALA A 494 6.71 -2.00 -14.29
N ALA A 495 7.19 -0.79 -13.98
CA ALA A 495 8.25 -0.11 -14.73
C ALA A 495 9.63 -0.79 -14.61
N ALA A 496 9.95 -1.38 -13.46
CA ALA A 496 11.22 -2.05 -13.24
C ALA A 496 11.30 -3.44 -13.93
N PHE A 497 10.21 -4.21 -13.88
CA PHE A 497 10.28 -5.64 -14.16
C PHE A 497 9.26 -6.18 -15.16
N VAL A 498 8.16 -5.47 -15.43
CA VAL A 498 7.07 -5.99 -16.27
C VAL A 498 7.26 -5.58 -17.73
N SER A 499 7.23 -4.28 -18.04
CA SER A 499 7.32 -3.80 -19.43
C SER A 499 7.94 -2.40 -19.50
N GLN A 500 8.71 -2.17 -20.57
CA GLN A 500 9.33 -0.89 -20.88
C GLN A 500 8.31 0.24 -21.03
N ALA A 501 7.13 -0.04 -21.58
CA ALA A 501 6.10 0.96 -21.78
C ALA A 501 5.77 1.68 -20.45
N TYR A 502 5.77 0.96 -19.32
CA TYR A 502 5.59 1.56 -18.00
C TYR A 502 6.74 2.51 -17.65
N ALA A 503 7.99 2.08 -17.82
CA ALA A 503 9.15 2.93 -17.54
C ALA A 503 9.12 4.23 -18.36
N GLU A 504 8.83 4.13 -19.66
CA GLU A 504 8.70 5.29 -20.55
C GLU A 504 7.55 6.21 -20.16
N ALA A 505 6.39 5.64 -19.83
CA ALA A 505 5.25 6.44 -19.40
C ALA A 505 5.53 7.18 -18.08
N LEU A 506 6.29 6.55 -17.17
CA LEU A 506 6.73 7.20 -15.93
C LEU A 506 7.95 8.12 -16.11
N GLN A 507 8.53 8.20 -17.31
CA GLN A 507 9.76 8.95 -17.60
C GLN A 507 10.95 8.51 -16.73
N LEU A 508 11.03 7.22 -16.44
CA LEU A 508 12.10 6.59 -15.67
C LEU A 508 12.80 5.53 -16.51
N ASN A 509 14.04 5.22 -16.17
CA ASN A 509 14.62 3.93 -16.56
C ASN A 509 14.27 2.84 -15.53
N TRP A 510 14.42 1.57 -15.91
CA TRP A 510 14.06 0.44 -15.05
C TRP A 510 14.81 0.44 -13.71
N LEU A 511 16.04 0.95 -13.67
CA LEU A 511 16.86 0.99 -12.45
C LEU A 511 16.38 2.09 -11.49
N GLN A 512 16.03 3.27 -12.01
CA GLN A 512 15.38 4.33 -11.23
C GLN A 512 14.02 3.86 -10.71
N ALA A 513 13.26 3.13 -11.51
CA ALA A 513 12.01 2.53 -11.07
C ALA A 513 12.25 1.51 -9.95
N TYR A 514 13.29 0.67 -10.07
CA TYR A 514 13.67 -0.27 -9.01
C TYR A 514 14.04 0.44 -7.70
N GLU A 515 14.87 1.49 -7.74
CA GLU A 515 15.22 2.27 -6.55
C GLU A 515 13.99 2.94 -5.92
N ALA A 516 13.14 3.57 -6.75
CA ALA A 516 11.91 4.21 -6.31
C ALA A 516 10.94 3.20 -5.67
N MET A 517 10.83 2.00 -6.23
CA MET A 517 10.07 0.89 -5.64
C MET A 517 10.59 0.53 -4.24
N LYS A 518 11.91 0.33 -4.08
CA LYS A 518 12.53 -0.02 -2.79
C LYS A 518 12.32 1.09 -1.75
N LEU A 519 12.44 2.35 -2.14
CA LEU A 519 12.14 3.51 -1.27
C LEU A 519 10.67 3.52 -0.80
N ARG A 520 9.72 3.16 -1.67
CA ARG A 520 8.30 3.10 -1.27
C ARG A 520 8.02 1.91 -0.37
N LEU A 521 8.59 0.75 -0.65
CA LEU A 521 8.43 -0.44 0.18
C LEU A 521 9.02 -0.26 1.58
N ALA A 522 10.19 0.36 1.71
CA ALA A 522 10.85 0.59 3.00
C ALA A 522 10.02 1.45 3.98
N ALA A 523 9.12 2.29 3.45
CA ALA A 523 8.24 3.16 4.24
C ALA A 523 6.82 2.58 4.44
N LEU A 524 6.60 1.30 4.11
CA LEU A 524 5.32 0.61 4.28
C LEU A 524 5.39 -0.47 5.35
N PRO A 525 4.30 -0.68 6.12
CA PRO A 525 4.14 -1.86 6.95
C PRO A 525 4.15 -3.15 6.10
N GLY A 526 4.91 -4.15 6.52
CA GLY A 526 5.04 -5.43 5.79
C GLY A 526 3.80 -6.33 5.84
N ASP A 527 2.84 -6.04 6.72
CA ASP A 527 1.59 -6.80 6.88
C ASP A 527 0.47 -6.38 5.91
N LEU A 528 0.67 -5.33 5.12
CA LEU A 528 -0.27 -4.94 4.07
C LEU A 528 -0.34 -6.02 2.97
N PRO A 529 -1.54 -6.47 2.55
CA PRO A 529 -1.68 -7.53 1.54
C PRO A 529 -0.94 -7.24 0.23
N ALA A 530 -1.03 -6.00 -0.28
CA ALA A 530 -0.34 -5.57 -1.50
C ALA A 530 1.19 -5.60 -1.34
N VAL A 531 1.71 -5.29 -0.15
CA VAL A 531 3.14 -5.35 0.15
C VAL A 531 3.60 -6.80 0.22
N ALA A 532 2.86 -7.67 0.93
CA ALA A 532 3.17 -9.10 1.00
C ALA A 532 3.14 -9.77 -0.39
N ALA A 533 2.18 -9.41 -1.23
CA ALA A 533 2.10 -9.90 -2.62
C ALA A 533 3.28 -9.41 -3.46
N LEU A 534 3.70 -8.14 -3.30
CA LEU A 534 4.85 -7.58 -4.00
C LEU A 534 6.18 -8.21 -3.55
N GLU A 535 6.36 -8.38 -2.25
CA GLU A 535 7.53 -9.04 -1.66
C GLU A 535 7.62 -10.51 -2.06
N ALA A 536 6.49 -11.22 -2.17
CA ALA A 536 6.47 -12.59 -2.70
C ALA A 536 7.02 -12.66 -4.13
N ARG A 537 6.68 -11.67 -4.97
CA ARG A 537 7.20 -11.58 -6.35
C ARG A 537 8.69 -11.24 -6.38
N LEU A 538 9.17 -10.41 -5.46
CA LEU A 538 10.59 -10.12 -5.30
C LEU A 538 11.36 -11.34 -4.77
N ALA A 539 10.77 -12.14 -3.88
CA ALA A 539 11.35 -13.39 -3.41
C ALA A 539 11.55 -14.41 -4.55
N LEU A 540 10.57 -14.55 -5.45
CA LEU A 540 10.72 -15.37 -6.66
C LEU A 540 11.89 -14.89 -7.53
N ARG A 541 12.07 -13.57 -7.69
CA ARG A 541 13.21 -13.02 -8.43
C ARG A 541 14.55 -13.37 -7.77
N ARG A 542 14.60 -13.45 -6.44
CA ARG A 542 15.77 -13.88 -5.65
C ARG A 542 15.99 -15.40 -5.65
N PHE A 543 15.15 -16.18 -6.33
CA PHE A 543 15.12 -17.65 -6.24
C PHE A 543 14.79 -18.18 -4.83
N ASP A 544 14.17 -17.35 -3.99
CA ASP A 544 13.76 -17.73 -2.63
C ASP A 544 12.29 -18.19 -2.64
N VAL A 545 12.09 -19.41 -3.12
CA VAL A 545 10.75 -19.96 -3.38
C VAL A 545 10.01 -20.23 -2.07
N GLU A 546 10.73 -20.61 -1.01
CA GLU A 546 10.18 -20.80 0.33
C GLU A 546 9.59 -19.48 0.86
N ALA A 547 10.38 -18.39 0.85
CA ALA A 547 9.91 -17.09 1.29
C ALA A 547 8.75 -16.58 0.42
N ALA A 548 8.78 -16.83 -0.90
CA ALA A 548 7.70 -16.46 -1.80
C ALA A 548 6.37 -17.14 -1.43
N VAL A 549 6.39 -18.43 -1.09
CA VAL A 549 5.18 -19.16 -0.67
C VAL A 549 4.64 -18.61 0.65
N ASP A 550 5.50 -18.36 1.62
CA ASP A 550 5.07 -17.86 2.94
C ASP A 550 4.47 -16.45 2.85
N LEU A 551 5.10 -15.56 2.09
CA LEU A 551 4.62 -14.20 1.81
C LEU A 551 3.30 -14.23 1.02
N ALA A 552 3.18 -15.10 0.01
CA ALA A 552 1.94 -15.23 -0.75
C ALA A 552 0.79 -15.79 0.09
N ARG A 553 1.05 -16.77 0.97
CA ARG A 553 0.06 -17.25 1.95
C ARG A 553 -0.35 -16.15 2.93
N ALA A 554 0.57 -15.28 3.35
CA ALA A 554 0.25 -14.13 4.18
C ALA A 554 -0.66 -13.14 3.45
N ALA A 555 -0.38 -12.84 2.17
CA ALA A 555 -1.23 -12.00 1.34
C ALA A 555 -2.66 -12.57 1.20
N VAL A 556 -2.81 -13.87 0.95
CA VAL A 556 -4.12 -14.54 0.88
C VAL A 556 -4.86 -14.50 2.22
N ARG A 557 -4.17 -14.70 3.36
CA ARG A 557 -4.80 -14.56 4.69
C ARG A 557 -5.32 -13.16 4.95
N ALA A 558 -4.61 -12.14 4.47
CA ALA A 558 -4.96 -10.74 4.67
C ALA A 558 -6.06 -10.25 3.72
N ALA A 559 -6.15 -10.81 2.51
CA ALA A 559 -7.18 -10.50 1.51
C ALA A 559 -7.62 -11.77 0.73
N PRO A 560 -8.44 -12.64 1.34
CA PRO A 560 -8.82 -13.92 0.73
C PRO A 560 -9.79 -13.77 -0.45
N GLY A 561 -10.52 -12.65 -0.54
CA GLY A 561 -11.41 -12.34 -1.65
C GLY A 561 -10.74 -11.67 -2.86
N GLU A 562 -9.42 -11.46 -2.83
CA GLU A 562 -8.69 -10.76 -3.89
C GLU A 562 -8.06 -11.75 -4.89
N ALA A 563 -8.42 -11.65 -6.17
CA ALA A 563 -7.93 -12.58 -7.21
C ALA A 563 -6.39 -12.55 -7.36
N GLU A 564 -5.78 -11.38 -7.15
CA GLU A 564 -4.33 -11.18 -7.30
C GLU A 564 -3.52 -11.95 -6.25
N THR A 565 -3.98 -12.02 -4.99
CA THR A 565 -3.27 -12.73 -3.93
C THR A 565 -3.22 -14.24 -4.20
N HIS A 566 -4.33 -14.82 -4.67
CA HIS A 566 -4.40 -16.22 -5.11
C HIS A 566 -3.57 -16.49 -6.36
N ARG A 567 -3.50 -15.54 -7.30
CA ARG A 567 -2.62 -15.65 -8.47
C ARG A 567 -1.15 -15.72 -8.07
N VAL A 568 -0.69 -14.82 -7.19
CA VAL A 568 0.69 -14.81 -6.68
C VAL A 568 1.00 -16.09 -5.90
N LEU A 569 0.05 -16.59 -5.11
CA LEU A 569 0.19 -17.87 -4.41
C LEU A 569 0.31 -19.05 -5.39
N ALA A 570 -0.50 -19.08 -6.45
CA ALA A 570 -0.42 -20.11 -7.47
C ALA A 570 0.96 -20.14 -8.15
N GLU A 571 1.53 -18.97 -8.48
CA GLU A 571 2.88 -18.91 -9.04
C GLU A 571 3.94 -19.41 -8.07
N ALA A 572 3.90 -18.95 -6.81
CA ALA A 572 4.86 -19.37 -5.80
C ALA A 572 4.83 -20.89 -5.55
N LEU A 573 3.62 -21.47 -5.44
CA LEU A 573 3.43 -22.91 -5.27
C LEU A 573 3.89 -23.70 -6.51
N ALA A 574 3.64 -23.20 -7.72
CA ALA A 574 4.10 -23.85 -8.94
C ALA A 574 5.63 -23.90 -9.02
N PHE A 575 6.32 -22.82 -8.66
CA PHE A 575 7.78 -22.81 -8.55
C PHE A 575 8.30 -23.69 -7.42
N ALA A 576 7.54 -23.84 -6.33
CA ALA A 576 7.88 -24.72 -5.20
C ALA A 576 7.76 -26.22 -5.50
N GLY A 577 7.17 -26.60 -6.64
CA GLY A 577 6.85 -27.99 -6.99
C GLY A 577 5.51 -28.48 -6.40
N GLU A 578 4.72 -27.60 -5.79
CA GLU A 578 3.41 -27.92 -5.20
C GLU A 578 2.29 -27.75 -6.25
N ALA A 579 2.37 -28.49 -7.36
CA ALA A 579 1.51 -28.28 -8.54
C ALA A 579 0.00 -28.36 -8.26
N GLU A 580 -0.45 -29.34 -7.45
CA GLU A 580 -1.88 -29.48 -7.11
C GLU A 580 -2.40 -28.28 -6.28
N ALA A 581 -1.62 -27.84 -5.29
CA ALA A 581 -1.96 -26.66 -4.50
C ALA A 581 -1.94 -25.39 -5.36
N ALA A 582 -1.00 -25.30 -6.30
CA ALA A 582 -0.94 -24.22 -7.28
C ALA A 582 -2.18 -24.18 -8.19
N LEU A 583 -2.67 -25.35 -8.64
CA LEU A 583 -3.90 -25.45 -9.44
C LEU A 583 -5.14 -25.02 -8.64
N GLU A 584 -5.22 -25.34 -7.35
CA GLU A 584 -6.31 -24.90 -6.49
C GLU A 584 -6.31 -23.36 -6.32
N ALA A 585 -5.15 -22.78 -6.04
CA ALA A 585 -4.99 -21.34 -5.95
C ALA A 585 -5.33 -20.64 -7.28
N ALA A 586 -4.88 -21.20 -8.42
CA ALA A 586 -5.21 -20.68 -9.74
C ALA A 586 -6.71 -20.78 -10.06
N ARG A 587 -7.37 -21.89 -9.66
CA ARG A 587 -8.83 -22.06 -9.81
C ARG A 587 -9.59 -21.00 -9.01
N THR A 588 -9.14 -20.73 -7.80
CA THR A 588 -9.72 -19.68 -6.94
C THR A 588 -9.54 -18.30 -7.59
N ALA A 589 -8.35 -17.98 -8.08
CA ALA A 589 -8.09 -16.72 -8.81
C ALA A 589 -8.98 -16.57 -10.06
N LEU A 590 -9.21 -17.66 -10.81
CA LEU A 590 -10.10 -17.69 -11.97
C LEU A 590 -11.57 -17.50 -11.58
N ALA A 591 -12.02 -18.16 -10.51
CA ALA A 591 -13.39 -18.03 -10.01
C ALA A 591 -13.69 -16.60 -9.53
N LEU A 592 -12.69 -15.91 -8.97
CA LEU A 592 -12.78 -14.50 -8.60
C LEU A 592 -12.66 -13.56 -9.80
N ASN A 593 -12.16 -14.00 -10.97
CA ASN A 593 -11.92 -13.15 -12.14
C ASN A 593 -12.41 -13.77 -13.47
N PRO A 594 -13.71 -14.08 -13.65
CA PRO A 594 -14.19 -14.76 -14.85
C PRO A 594 -14.12 -13.91 -16.14
N GLY A 595 -14.05 -12.58 -16.06
CA GLY A 595 -14.22 -11.68 -17.20
C GLY A 595 -12.99 -11.52 -18.11
N ARG A 596 -11.78 -11.37 -17.55
CA ARG A 596 -10.51 -11.30 -18.31
C ARG A 596 -9.33 -11.88 -17.51
N PRO A 597 -9.31 -13.19 -17.20
CA PRO A 597 -8.31 -13.75 -16.29
C PRO A 597 -6.93 -14.01 -16.91
N SER A 598 -6.37 -13.13 -17.75
CA SER A 598 -5.11 -13.43 -18.44
C SER A 598 -4.01 -13.91 -17.47
N ALA A 599 -3.79 -13.17 -16.38
CA ALA A 599 -2.77 -13.51 -15.41
C ALA A 599 -3.10 -14.77 -14.56
N ALA A 600 -4.38 -15.03 -14.28
CA ALA A 600 -4.80 -16.24 -13.57
C ALA A 600 -4.76 -17.50 -14.46
N LEU A 601 -5.06 -17.36 -15.76
CA LEU A 601 -4.87 -18.40 -16.78
C LEU A 601 -3.38 -18.73 -16.95
N ALA A 602 -2.51 -17.72 -16.95
CA ALA A 602 -1.06 -17.91 -17.00
C ALA A 602 -0.57 -18.68 -15.77
N ALA A 603 -1.03 -18.33 -14.56
CA ALA A 603 -0.70 -19.05 -13.34
C ALA A 603 -1.20 -20.52 -13.37
N ARG A 604 -2.40 -20.77 -13.90
CA ARG A 604 -2.90 -22.15 -14.13
C ARG A 604 -2.03 -22.92 -15.12
N GLY A 605 -1.63 -22.27 -16.21
CA GLY A 605 -0.73 -22.86 -17.20
C GLY A 605 0.65 -23.20 -16.65
N LEU A 606 1.20 -22.31 -15.81
CA LEU A 606 2.43 -22.55 -15.07
C LEU A 606 2.31 -23.74 -14.10
N ALA A 607 1.18 -23.84 -13.38
CA ALA A 607 0.92 -24.96 -12.47
C ALA A 607 0.80 -26.31 -13.21
N HIS A 608 0.08 -26.36 -14.33
CA HIS A 608 0.05 -27.56 -15.18
C HIS A 608 1.43 -27.91 -15.74
N PHE A 609 2.20 -26.91 -16.17
CA PHE A 609 3.56 -27.13 -16.65
C PHE A 609 4.46 -27.71 -15.57
N ALA A 610 4.39 -27.19 -14.34
CA ALA A 610 5.12 -27.71 -13.19
C ALA A 610 4.73 -29.18 -12.91
N GLY A 611 3.43 -29.47 -12.89
CA GLY A 611 2.87 -30.82 -12.71
C GLY A 611 3.16 -31.80 -13.85
N GLY A 612 3.56 -31.31 -15.03
CA GLY A 612 3.88 -32.13 -16.20
C GLY A 612 2.73 -32.39 -17.16
N ASP A 613 1.57 -31.75 -16.97
CA ASP A 613 0.45 -31.80 -17.91
C ASP A 613 0.64 -30.76 -19.01
N LEU A 614 1.37 -31.14 -20.06
CA LEU A 614 1.71 -30.26 -21.17
C LEU A 614 0.50 -29.84 -22.01
N LEU A 615 -0.53 -30.67 -22.10
CA LEU A 615 -1.73 -30.37 -22.88
C LEU A 615 -2.53 -29.26 -22.20
N ALA A 616 -2.85 -29.43 -20.91
CA ALA A 616 -3.57 -28.43 -20.14
C ALA A 616 -2.75 -27.14 -19.97
N ALA A 617 -1.42 -27.26 -19.84
CA ALA A 617 -0.52 -26.10 -19.83
C ALA A 617 -0.64 -25.29 -21.14
N ARG A 618 -0.61 -25.97 -22.30
CA ARG A 618 -0.72 -25.31 -23.61
C ARG A 618 -2.04 -24.57 -23.75
N GLU A 619 -3.14 -25.22 -23.40
CA GLU A 619 -4.48 -24.63 -23.49
C GLU A 619 -4.63 -23.39 -22.59
N ALA A 620 -4.18 -23.50 -21.33
CA ALA A 620 -4.26 -22.40 -20.38
C ALA A 620 -3.36 -21.22 -20.78
N LEU A 621 -2.13 -21.47 -21.23
CA LEU A 621 -1.20 -20.42 -21.66
C LEU A 621 -1.64 -19.76 -22.97
N ALA A 622 -2.15 -20.52 -23.93
CA ALA A 622 -2.70 -19.96 -25.16
C ALA A 622 -3.90 -19.05 -24.88
N ALA A 623 -4.80 -19.48 -23.98
CA ALA A 623 -5.92 -18.66 -23.53
C ALA A 623 -5.44 -17.40 -22.78
N ALA A 624 -4.40 -17.51 -21.94
CA ALA A 624 -3.81 -16.39 -21.21
C ALA A 624 -3.24 -15.33 -22.18
N VAL A 625 -2.47 -15.77 -23.18
CA VAL A 625 -1.86 -14.91 -24.20
C VAL A 625 -2.92 -14.27 -25.10
N ALA A 626 -4.00 -14.99 -25.43
CA ALA A 626 -5.10 -14.45 -26.22
C ALA A 626 -5.94 -13.41 -25.45
N ALA A 627 -6.07 -13.57 -24.13
CA ALA A 627 -6.81 -12.65 -23.27
C ALA A 627 -6.02 -11.39 -22.87
N ALA A 628 -4.69 -11.38 -23.05
CA ALA A 628 -3.83 -10.26 -22.70
C ALA A 628 -3.87 -9.17 -23.79
N GLU A 629 -4.00 -7.90 -23.38
CA GLU A 629 -3.80 -6.76 -24.27
C GLU A 629 -2.33 -6.69 -24.75
N VAL A 630 -1.39 -6.87 -23.81
CA VAL A 630 0.03 -7.04 -24.08
C VAL A 630 0.51 -8.29 -23.33
N PRO A 631 0.75 -9.41 -24.03
CA PRO A 631 1.19 -10.65 -23.40
C PRO A 631 2.56 -10.51 -22.71
N PRO A 632 2.70 -10.92 -21.44
CA PRO A 632 4.00 -10.91 -20.75
C PRO A 632 5.03 -11.80 -21.45
N ALA A 633 6.28 -11.34 -21.53
CA ALA A 633 7.37 -12.10 -22.15
C ALA A 633 7.57 -13.50 -21.50
N ARG A 634 7.42 -13.60 -20.18
CA ARG A 634 7.51 -14.87 -19.44
C ARG A 634 6.45 -15.87 -19.93
N ASP A 635 5.22 -15.42 -20.15
CA ASP A 635 4.11 -16.30 -20.54
C ASP A 635 4.27 -16.76 -21.99
N LEU A 636 4.78 -15.89 -22.87
CA LEU A 636 5.16 -16.23 -24.24
C LEU A 636 6.31 -17.26 -24.27
N ALA A 637 7.33 -17.09 -23.44
CA ALA A 637 8.45 -18.04 -23.36
C ALA A 637 7.97 -19.42 -22.91
N LEU A 638 7.12 -19.48 -21.88
CA LEU A 638 6.57 -20.75 -21.39
C LEU A 638 5.65 -21.41 -22.43
N LEU A 639 4.80 -20.64 -23.11
CA LEU A 639 3.94 -21.16 -24.18
C LEU A 639 4.79 -21.72 -25.33
N ALA A 640 5.82 -21.00 -25.77
CA ALA A 640 6.74 -21.46 -26.81
C ALA A 640 7.43 -22.76 -26.39
N ALA A 641 7.87 -22.88 -25.13
CA ALA A 641 8.46 -24.10 -24.61
C ALA A 641 7.49 -25.28 -24.66
N VAL A 642 6.23 -25.07 -24.22
CA VAL A 642 5.19 -26.10 -24.25
C VAL A 642 4.84 -26.53 -25.68
N GLN A 643 4.72 -25.58 -26.61
CA GLN A 643 4.48 -25.86 -28.03
C GLN A 643 5.65 -26.63 -28.66
N GLY A 644 6.90 -26.28 -28.31
CA GLY A 644 8.09 -27.01 -28.74
C GLY A 644 8.11 -28.46 -28.24
N LEU A 645 7.76 -28.70 -26.97
CA LEU A 645 7.64 -30.07 -26.43
C LEU A 645 6.52 -30.88 -27.10
N ALA A 646 5.48 -30.20 -27.60
CA ALA A 646 4.38 -30.83 -28.32
C ALA A 646 4.70 -31.12 -29.80
N GLY A 647 5.87 -30.70 -30.31
CA GLY A 647 6.24 -30.83 -31.73
C GLY A 647 5.47 -29.90 -32.67
N ALA A 648 4.89 -28.82 -32.14
CA ALA A 648 4.16 -27.80 -32.92
C ALA A 648 5.13 -26.73 -33.45
N ASP A 649 6.09 -27.13 -34.28
CA ASP A 649 7.29 -26.34 -34.61
C ASP A 649 7.00 -24.94 -35.16
N GLU A 650 6.03 -24.80 -36.07
CA GLU A 650 5.66 -23.49 -36.63
C GLU A 650 5.01 -22.57 -35.60
N GLU A 651 4.08 -23.09 -34.79
CA GLU A 651 3.44 -22.33 -33.71
C GLU A 651 4.46 -21.92 -32.64
N ALA A 652 5.31 -22.86 -32.22
CA ALA A 652 6.34 -22.65 -31.22
C ALA A 652 7.31 -21.55 -31.65
N ARG A 653 7.75 -21.59 -32.92
CA ARG A 653 8.65 -20.57 -33.49
C ARG A 653 7.97 -19.22 -33.61
N ALA A 654 6.69 -19.16 -33.99
CA ALA A 654 5.94 -17.92 -34.05
C ALA A 654 5.77 -17.28 -32.66
N THR A 655 5.44 -18.09 -31.65
CA THR A 655 5.35 -17.63 -30.26
C THR A 655 6.71 -17.19 -29.73
N LEU A 656 7.79 -17.92 -30.06
CA LEU A 656 9.15 -17.53 -29.69
C LEU A 656 9.56 -16.19 -30.31
N LEU A 657 9.19 -15.91 -31.57
CA LEU A 657 9.44 -14.61 -32.19
C LEU A 657 8.69 -13.48 -31.48
N ARG A 658 7.47 -13.73 -31.00
CA ARG A 658 6.73 -12.76 -30.17
C ARG A 658 7.41 -12.55 -28.81
N TYR A 659 7.94 -13.61 -28.20
CA TYR A 659 8.75 -13.50 -26.98
C TYR A 659 9.99 -12.63 -27.20
N VAL A 660 10.74 -12.89 -28.28
CA VAL A 660 11.92 -12.09 -28.66
C VAL A 660 11.52 -10.63 -28.88
N ALA A 661 10.45 -10.37 -29.64
CA ALA A 661 9.95 -9.02 -29.86
C ALA A 661 9.54 -8.32 -28.55
N ALA A 662 8.91 -9.04 -27.61
CA ALA A 662 8.53 -8.50 -26.30
C ALA A 662 9.74 -8.17 -25.40
N LEU A 663 10.90 -8.81 -25.62
CA LEU A 663 12.16 -8.44 -24.98
C LEU A 663 12.94 -7.36 -25.75
N GLU A 664 12.85 -7.33 -27.08
CA GLU A 664 13.46 -6.30 -27.94
C GLU A 664 12.75 -4.94 -27.84
N ASP A 665 11.47 -4.92 -27.44
CA ASP A 665 10.74 -3.73 -26.97
C ASP A 665 11.31 -3.16 -25.65
N ARG A 666 12.41 -3.73 -25.11
CA ARG A 666 13.30 -3.08 -24.15
C ARG A 666 14.51 -2.47 -24.87
N PRO A 667 14.49 -1.19 -25.28
CA PRO A 667 15.69 -0.57 -25.82
C PRO A 667 16.69 -0.25 -24.68
N ARG A 668 17.88 -0.87 -24.72
CA ARG A 668 19.10 -0.14 -24.37
C ARG A 668 19.29 0.95 -25.43
N ARG A 669 18.81 2.15 -25.16
CA ARG A 669 19.58 3.33 -25.53
C ARG A 669 20.13 3.92 -24.24
N LEU A 670 21.41 3.62 -23.99
CA LEU A 670 22.28 4.47 -23.18
C LEU A 670 22.17 5.90 -23.73
N TRP A 671 21.37 6.76 -23.11
CA TRP A 671 21.56 8.19 -23.27
C TRP A 671 22.38 8.69 -22.09
N GLN A 672 23.64 9.00 -22.42
CA GLN A 672 24.58 9.87 -21.71
C GLN A 672 25.26 9.31 -20.46
N ILE A 673 26.20 8.37 -20.67
CA ILE A 673 27.46 8.37 -19.91
C ILE A 673 28.58 8.71 -20.92
N ALA A 674 29.00 9.98 -20.90
CA ALA A 674 30.11 10.60 -21.64
C ALA A 674 30.04 10.60 -23.18
N GLY A 675 30.00 11.81 -23.76
CA GLY A 675 29.94 12.08 -25.20
C GLY A 675 31.22 11.79 -26.00
N ALA A 676 31.84 10.63 -25.82
CA ALA A 676 32.96 10.21 -26.66
C ALA A 676 33.08 8.68 -26.73
N LEU A 677 32.23 8.04 -27.53
CA LEU A 677 32.50 6.73 -28.16
C LEU A 677 31.42 6.46 -29.23
N ILE A 678 31.29 7.38 -30.19
CA ILE A 678 30.60 7.13 -31.46
C ILE A 678 31.70 6.82 -32.49
N ALA A 679 32.18 5.58 -32.49
CA ALA A 679 33.01 5.05 -33.57
C ALA A 679 32.94 3.52 -33.75
N ASP A 680 32.09 2.81 -32.99
CA ASP A 680 31.86 1.38 -33.20
C ASP A 680 30.36 1.06 -33.28
N PRO A 681 29.81 0.81 -34.48
CA PRO A 681 28.43 0.40 -34.69
C PRO A 681 28.06 -0.97 -34.09
N ARG A 682 28.97 -1.65 -33.37
CA ARG A 682 28.69 -2.88 -32.61
C ARG A 682 28.52 -2.65 -31.10
N ALA A 683 28.53 -1.41 -30.63
CA ALA A 683 28.27 -1.11 -29.22
C ALA A 683 26.77 -1.21 -28.87
N MET A 684 26.39 -2.36 -28.29
CA MET A 684 25.17 -2.63 -27.52
C MET A 684 23.83 -2.64 -28.28
N THR A 685 23.56 -3.75 -28.98
CA THR A 685 22.21 -4.31 -29.11
C THR A 685 22.20 -5.62 -28.30
N TRP A 686 21.11 -5.94 -27.60
CA TRP A 686 20.95 -7.29 -27.06
C TRP A 686 21.11 -8.29 -28.22
N THR A 687 22.00 -9.28 -28.08
CA THR A 687 21.89 -10.50 -28.88
C THR A 687 20.56 -11.15 -28.50
N ARG A 688 19.84 -11.77 -29.46
CA ARG A 688 18.60 -12.53 -29.20
C ARG A 688 18.68 -13.29 -27.86
N PRO A 689 17.63 -13.26 -27.01
CA PRO A 689 17.67 -13.86 -25.67
C PRO A 689 18.11 -15.32 -25.77
N GLY A 690 19.13 -15.66 -24.99
CA GLY A 690 19.71 -17.00 -24.97
C GLY A 690 18.92 -17.96 -24.09
N LEU A 691 19.22 -19.26 -24.22
CA LEU A 691 18.61 -20.31 -23.39
C LEU A 691 18.78 -20.06 -21.88
N ALA A 692 20.01 -19.80 -21.42
CA ALA A 692 20.31 -19.59 -19.99
C ALA A 692 19.51 -18.42 -19.39
N GLU A 693 19.46 -17.28 -20.08
CA GLU A 693 18.73 -16.09 -19.62
C GLU A 693 17.22 -16.36 -19.54
N THR A 694 16.67 -17.01 -20.56
CA THR A 694 15.24 -17.33 -20.61
C THR A 694 14.84 -18.30 -19.50
N VAL A 695 15.66 -19.33 -19.26
CA VAL A 695 15.45 -20.29 -18.17
C VAL A 695 15.55 -19.62 -16.79
N ALA A 696 16.46 -18.66 -16.62
CA ALA A 696 16.64 -17.93 -15.36
C ALA A 696 15.42 -17.11 -14.92
N ALA A 697 14.47 -16.84 -15.83
CA ALA A 697 13.21 -16.19 -15.48
C ALA A 697 12.22 -17.12 -14.73
N PHE A 698 12.56 -18.40 -14.58
CA PHE A 698 11.71 -19.43 -13.98
C PHE A 698 12.43 -20.15 -12.83
N PRO A 699 12.27 -19.68 -11.57
CA PRO A 699 12.95 -20.23 -10.41
C PRO A 699 12.30 -21.54 -9.92
N PHE A 700 12.14 -22.54 -10.79
CA PHE A 700 11.61 -23.84 -10.38
C PHE A 700 12.57 -24.54 -9.44
N ARG A 701 12.07 -24.97 -8.28
CA ARG A 701 12.82 -25.78 -7.31
C ARG A 701 13.31 -27.09 -7.89
N GLU A 702 12.54 -27.71 -8.79
CA GLU A 702 12.84 -29.04 -9.31
C GLU A 702 13.67 -29.02 -10.61
N ALA A 703 14.93 -29.47 -10.54
CA ALA A 703 15.66 -30.25 -11.56
C ALA A 703 14.96 -30.43 -12.91
N ARG A 704 14.17 -31.51 -12.93
CA ARG A 704 13.45 -32.02 -14.10
C ARG A 704 12.51 -31.02 -14.77
N VAL A 705 11.97 -30.04 -14.03
CA VAL A 705 11.03 -29.04 -14.58
C VAL A 705 11.80 -28.00 -15.37
N VAL A 706 12.98 -27.60 -14.88
CA VAL A 706 13.90 -26.72 -15.60
C VAL A 706 14.45 -27.40 -16.85
N ASP A 707 14.84 -28.68 -16.75
CA ASP A 707 15.31 -29.45 -17.91
C ASP A 707 14.24 -29.53 -19.01
N ARG A 708 12.98 -29.77 -18.60
CA ARG A 708 11.81 -29.78 -19.50
C ARG A 708 11.61 -28.43 -20.17
N LEU A 709 11.70 -27.33 -19.41
CA LEU A 709 11.60 -25.97 -19.95
C LEU A 709 12.70 -25.72 -20.99
N ALA A 710 13.94 -26.06 -20.67
CA ALA A 710 15.08 -25.87 -21.57
C ALA A 710 14.92 -26.69 -22.86
N GLN A 711 14.51 -27.96 -22.75
CA GLN A 711 14.22 -28.81 -23.90
C GLN A 711 13.14 -28.22 -24.81
N GLY A 712 12.05 -27.73 -24.22
CA GLY A 712 10.96 -27.09 -24.96
C GLY A 712 11.39 -25.82 -25.69
N LEU A 713 12.14 -24.95 -25.03
CA LEU A 713 12.65 -23.72 -25.64
C LEU A 713 13.62 -24.02 -26.80
N VAL A 714 14.48 -25.03 -26.64
CA VAL A 714 15.35 -25.49 -27.74
C VAL A 714 14.53 -26.01 -28.91
N ALA A 715 13.50 -26.83 -28.65
CA ALA A 715 12.60 -27.32 -29.69
C ALA A 715 11.86 -26.17 -30.40
N ALA A 716 11.49 -25.11 -29.68
CA ALA A 716 10.91 -23.89 -30.25
C ALA A 716 11.90 -23.06 -31.10
N GLY A 717 13.20 -23.38 -31.05
CA GLY A 717 14.24 -22.75 -31.85
C GLY A 717 15.01 -21.63 -31.14
N ILE A 718 15.00 -21.59 -29.80
CA ILE A 718 15.84 -20.63 -29.07
C ILE A 718 17.33 -20.91 -29.34
N ALA A 719 18.12 -19.85 -29.45
CA ALA A 719 19.56 -20.00 -29.61
C ALA A 719 20.14 -20.64 -28.34
N ARG A 720 20.83 -21.77 -28.51
CA ARG A 720 21.74 -22.28 -27.49
C ARG A 720 22.91 -21.31 -27.44
N ALA A 721 23.10 -20.61 -26.32
CA ALA A 721 24.35 -19.90 -26.09
C ALA A 721 25.49 -20.93 -25.99
N ASP A 722 26.73 -20.52 -26.24
CA ASP A 722 27.94 -21.36 -26.10
C ASP A 722 28.06 -22.03 -24.72
N LEU A 723 27.33 -21.49 -23.74
CA LEU A 723 27.38 -21.86 -22.34
C LEU A 723 26.28 -22.87 -21.89
N GLY A 724 25.15 -23.03 -22.60
CA GLY A 724 24.05 -23.91 -22.15
C GLY A 724 23.02 -23.24 -21.23
N TYR A 725 22.56 -23.92 -20.16
CA TYR A 725 21.67 -23.40 -19.09
C TYR A 725 22.12 -23.92 -17.71
N TYR A 726 21.51 -23.44 -16.63
CA TYR A 726 21.85 -23.82 -15.26
C TYR A 726 20.60 -24.08 -14.42
N HIS A 727 20.79 -24.84 -13.34
CA HIS A 727 19.80 -25.06 -12.30
C HIS A 727 20.40 -24.64 -10.95
N LEU A 728 19.58 -23.97 -10.12
CA LEU A 728 19.95 -23.55 -8.77
C LEU A 728 19.08 -24.34 -7.76
N ASP A 729 19.55 -25.54 -7.40
CA ASP A 729 18.86 -26.46 -6.47
C ASP A 729 19.17 -26.14 -5.01
N ALA A 730 18.21 -26.40 -4.12
CA ALA A 730 18.34 -26.23 -2.67
C ALA A 730 19.57 -26.90 -2.02
N PRO A 731 20.02 -28.11 -2.42
CA PRO A 731 21.22 -28.74 -1.84
C PRO A 731 22.54 -28.02 -2.16
N ARG A 732 22.52 -27.02 -3.03
CA ARG A 732 23.68 -26.19 -3.39
C ARG A 732 23.60 -24.78 -2.82
N ARG A 733 22.50 -24.44 -2.16
CA ARG A 733 22.33 -23.20 -1.41
C ARG A 733 23.23 -23.27 -0.19
N LEU A 734 24.12 -22.29 -0.06
CA LEU A 734 24.99 -22.20 1.11
C LEU A 734 24.19 -21.72 2.32
N ASP A 735 24.54 -22.21 3.49
CA ASP A 735 24.01 -21.69 4.75
C ASP A 735 24.70 -20.37 5.16
N GLY A 736 24.19 -19.73 6.20
CA GLY A 736 24.69 -18.42 6.63
C GLY A 736 26.17 -18.42 7.06
N ASP A 737 26.65 -19.51 7.68
CA ASP A 737 28.03 -19.62 8.13
C ASP A 737 28.97 -19.82 6.92
N GLU A 738 28.56 -20.63 5.95
CA GLU A 738 29.26 -20.82 4.68
C GLU A 738 29.33 -19.52 3.88
N VAL A 739 28.23 -18.78 3.78
CA VAL A 739 28.20 -17.47 3.13
C VAL A 739 29.14 -16.49 3.83
N GLN A 740 29.07 -16.39 5.16
CA GLN A 740 29.94 -15.52 5.95
C GLN A 740 31.42 -15.82 5.66
N ALA A 741 31.81 -17.09 5.70
CA ALA A 741 33.20 -17.52 5.45
C ALA A 741 33.66 -17.30 4.00
N LEU A 742 32.73 -17.34 3.04
CA LEU A 742 33.01 -17.21 1.62
C LEU A 742 33.23 -15.75 1.19
N VAL A 743 32.48 -14.80 1.75
CA VAL A 743 32.45 -13.41 1.22
C VAL A 743 33.01 -12.34 2.15
N PHE A 744 33.04 -12.54 3.48
CA PHE A 744 33.54 -11.52 4.42
C PHE A 744 35.06 -11.58 4.54
N GLY A 745 35.71 -10.40 4.56
CA GLY A 745 37.17 -10.29 4.57
C GLY A 745 37.84 -10.68 3.24
N ARG A 746 37.08 -10.78 2.15
CA ARG A 746 37.56 -11.22 0.82
C ARG A 746 37.11 -10.26 -0.28
N GLU A 747 37.83 -10.29 -1.41
CA GLU A 747 37.32 -9.77 -2.68
C GLU A 747 36.61 -10.92 -3.40
N ILE A 748 35.42 -10.65 -3.93
CA ILE A 748 34.75 -11.52 -4.90
C ILE A 748 34.69 -10.79 -6.24
N ALA A 749 34.86 -11.53 -7.33
CA ALA A 749 34.77 -10.97 -8.67
C ALA A 749 34.08 -11.93 -9.62
N GLY A 750 33.39 -11.36 -10.60
CA GLY A 750 32.49 -12.13 -11.44
C GLY A 750 32.13 -11.45 -12.74
N ARG A 751 31.25 -12.12 -13.50
CA ARG A 751 30.60 -11.60 -14.70
C ARG A 751 29.10 -11.88 -14.57
N GLY A 752 28.26 -10.92 -14.98
CA GLY A 752 26.82 -11.11 -14.91
C GLY A 752 26.34 -12.11 -15.96
N ALA A 753 25.28 -12.87 -15.67
CA ALA A 753 24.65 -13.78 -16.65
C ALA A 753 24.02 -13.03 -17.84
N VAL A 754 23.59 -11.79 -17.60
CA VAL A 754 22.91 -10.90 -18.54
C VAL A 754 23.89 -9.99 -19.31
N GLU A 755 25.08 -9.77 -18.75
CA GLU A 755 26.16 -8.98 -19.37
C GLU A 755 27.50 -9.71 -19.20
N PRO A 756 27.76 -10.79 -19.97
CA PRO A 756 28.97 -11.59 -19.84
C PRO A 756 30.27 -10.79 -20.09
N PHE A 757 30.18 -9.59 -20.65
CA PHE A 757 31.32 -8.70 -20.92
C PHE A 757 31.62 -7.69 -19.79
N ALA A 758 30.68 -7.45 -18.86
CA ALA A 758 30.86 -6.49 -17.78
C ALA A 758 31.35 -7.21 -16.51
N ALA A 759 32.67 -7.19 -16.31
CA ALA A 759 33.26 -7.68 -15.07
C ALA A 759 32.83 -6.80 -13.88
N TRP A 760 32.56 -7.44 -12.75
CA TRP A 760 32.27 -6.76 -11.49
C TRP A 760 33.13 -7.34 -10.38
N ARG A 761 33.32 -6.57 -9.32
CA ARG A 761 34.07 -6.95 -8.12
C ARG A 761 33.45 -6.27 -6.92
N GLN A 762 33.40 -6.99 -5.81
CA GLN A 762 32.98 -6.49 -4.52
C GLN A 762 34.03 -6.88 -3.48
N THR A 763 34.36 -5.97 -2.58
CA THR A 763 35.20 -6.23 -1.42
C THR A 763 34.36 -6.02 -0.18
N ARG A 764 34.45 -6.95 0.78
CA ARG A 764 33.82 -6.81 2.09
C ARG A 764 34.85 -6.89 3.19
N THR A 765 34.83 -5.95 4.14
CA THR A 765 35.65 -6.07 5.35
C THR A 765 35.11 -7.19 6.25
N PRO A 766 35.89 -7.70 7.22
CA PRO A 766 35.37 -8.62 8.24
C PRO A 766 34.19 -8.05 9.02
N GLU A 767 34.14 -6.73 9.20
CA GLU A 767 33.08 -5.99 9.88
C GLU A 767 31.83 -5.76 9.00
N GLY A 768 31.93 -6.08 7.71
CA GLY A 768 30.82 -6.01 6.76
C GLY A 768 30.74 -4.72 5.94
N ASP A 769 31.75 -3.84 5.96
CA ASP A 769 31.77 -2.69 5.06
C ASP A 769 31.94 -3.18 3.61
N LEU A 770 31.00 -2.79 2.74
CA LEU A 770 30.94 -3.21 1.35
C LEU A 770 31.50 -2.12 0.44
N PHE A 771 32.36 -2.51 -0.50
CA PHE A 771 32.81 -1.66 -1.60
C PHE A 771 32.66 -2.36 -2.96
N GLN A 772 31.94 -1.74 -3.89
CA GLN A 772 31.77 -2.17 -5.28
C GLN A 772 32.24 -1.05 -6.23
N PRO A 773 33.49 -1.08 -6.74
CA PRO A 773 33.99 -0.03 -7.63
C PRO A 773 33.31 -0.02 -9.00
N SER A 774 32.79 -1.16 -9.45
CA SER A 774 32.11 -1.29 -10.75
C SER A 774 30.70 -0.70 -10.71
N ARG A 775 30.26 -0.13 -11.84
CA ARG A 775 28.85 0.25 -12.07
C ARG A 775 27.95 -0.95 -12.40
N PHE A 776 28.54 -2.14 -12.46
CA PHE A 776 27.85 -3.40 -12.70
C PHE A 776 28.10 -4.32 -11.50
N GLY A 777 27.12 -5.16 -11.18
CA GLY A 777 27.20 -6.11 -10.07
C GLY A 777 25.87 -6.28 -9.32
N PRO A 778 25.87 -7.09 -8.25
CA PRO A 778 24.66 -7.38 -7.47
C PRO A 778 24.09 -6.13 -6.78
N THR A 779 24.93 -5.14 -6.46
CA THR A 779 24.55 -3.91 -5.75
C THR A 779 24.76 -2.72 -6.67
N ILE A 780 23.93 -2.61 -7.71
CA ILE A 780 24.11 -1.60 -8.77
C ILE A 780 23.73 -0.16 -8.33
N LEU A 781 22.94 -0.02 -7.26
CA LEU A 781 22.45 1.27 -6.76
C LEU A 781 23.46 2.03 -5.87
N ALA A 782 24.47 1.33 -5.34
CA ALA A 782 25.46 1.94 -4.47
C ALA A 782 26.85 1.35 -4.67
N ARG A 783 27.87 2.20 -4.50
CA ARG A 783 29.29 1.77 -4.53
C ARG A 783 29.80 1.37 -3.16
N GLU A 784 29.16 1.85 -2.11
CA GLU A 784 29.53 1.66 -0.72
C GLU A 784 28.28 1.30 0.08
N GLY A 785 28.43 0.48 1.11
CA GLY A 785 27.32 0.03 1.93
C GLY A 785 27.78 -0.84 3.09
N ARG A 786 26.84 -1.56 3.69
CA ARG A 786 27.14 -2.61 4.67
C ARG A 786 26.46 -3.91 4.31
N SER A 787 27.19 -4.99 4.41
CA SER A 787 26.71 -6.35 4.22
C SER A 787 26.52 -7.04 5.56
N ALA A 788 25.46 -7.82 5.68
CA ALA A 788 25.23 -8.73 6.79
C ALA A 788 24.64 -10.04 6.27
N VAL A 789 24.91 -11.14 6.96
CA VAL A 789 24.18 -12.39 6.73
C VAL A 789 22.93 -12.38 7.60
N VAL A 790 21.76 -12.54 6.98
CA VAL A 790 20.46 -12.61 7.66
C VAL A 790 19.82 -13.95 7.32
N GLY A 791 19.80 -14.87 8.29
CA GLY A 791 19.46 -16.27 8.02
C GLY A 791 20.55 -16.90 7.16
N ASP A 792 20.20 -17.30 5.94
CA ASP A 792 21.10 -17.84 4.93
C ASP A 792 21.29 -16.90 3.71
N ALA A 793 20.78 -15.66 3.82
CA ALA A 793 20.89 -14.66 2.77
C ALA A 793 22.01 -13.65 3.05
N LEU A 794 22.76 -13.29 2.01
CA LEU A 794 23.68 -12.15 2.02
C LEU A 794 22.89 -10.87 1.72
N CYS A 795 22.74 -9.99 2.71
CA CYS A 795 22.00 -8.74 2.57
C CYS A 795 22.95 -7.56 2.48
N ASP A 796 22.96 -6.91 1.33
CA ASP A 796 23.70 -5.67 1.08
C ASP A 796 22.78 -4.48 1.33
N GLY A 797 23.13 -3.65 2.31
CA GLY A 797 22.45 -2.42 2.68
C GLY A 797 23.22 -1.19 2.21
N TRP A 798 22.49 -0.17 1.76
CA TRP A 798 23.05 1.13 1.40
C TRP A 798 22.04 2.24 1.72
N ARG A 799 22.53 3.48 1.80
CA ARG A 799 21.68 4.63 2.05
C ARG A 799 21.27 5.28 0.73
N ALA A 800 19.97 5.40 0.50
CA ALA A 800 19.40 6.17 -0.60
C ALA A 800 18.54 7.29 -0.02
N GLU A 801 18.84 8.54 -0.39
CA GLU A 801 18.30 9.73 0.27
C GLU A 801 18.52 9.66 1.80
N SER A 802 17.46 9.71 2.61
CA SER A 802 17.49 9.54 4.06
C SER A 802 17.14 8.13 4.52
N THR A 803 16.89 7.19 3.60
CA THR A 803 16.36 5.84 3.90
C THR A 803 17.44 4.77 3.72
N ASP A 804 17.54 3.85 4.68
CA ASP A 804 18.37 2.67 4.54
C ASP A 804 17.63 1.63 3.69
N LEU A 805 18.21 1.29 2.55
CA LEU A 805 17.71 0.26 1.64
C LEU A 805 18.51 -1.02 1.82
N THR A 806 17.91 -2.14 1.46
CA THR A 806 18.58 -3.45 1.52
C THR A 806 18.15 -4.32 0.35
N SER A 807 19.10 -5.05 -0.21
CA SER A 807 18.89 -6.11 -1.19
C SER A 807 19.56 -7.38 -0.70
N CYS A 808 18.78 -8.44 -0.54
CA CYS A 808 19.29 -9.73 -0.12
C CYS A 808 19.50 -10.66 -1.31
N ALA A 809 20.52 -11.49 -1.22
CA ALA A 809 20.90 -12.47 -2.22
C ALA A 809 21.06 -13.85 -1.58
N LEU A 810 20.62 -14.89 -2.28
CA LEU A 810 20.99 -16.26 -1.92
C LEU A 810 22.27 -16.64 -2.67
N VAL A 811 23.09 -17.47 -2.01
CA VAL A 811 24.36 -17.93 -2.56
C VAL A 811 24.27 -19.40 -2.92
N PHE A 812 24.60 -19.74 -4.16
CA PHE A 812 24.64 -21.13 -4.62
C PHE A 812 26.04 -21.50 -5.10
N GLN A 813 26.48 -22.70 -4.78
CA GLN A 813 27.66 -23.31 -5.39
C GLN A 813 27.32 -23.83 -6.79
N LEU A 814 28.18 -23.51 -7.77
CA LEU A 814 28.09 -24.02 -9.12
C LEU A 814 28.92 -25.29 -9.28
N ASP A 815 28.38 -26.24 -10.06
CA ASP A 815 29.18 -27.37 -10.53
C ASP A 815 30.04 -26.93 -11.72
N GLY A 816 31.19 -27.59 -11.89
CA GLY A 816 32.10 -27.37 -13.03
C GLY A 816 31.54 -27.70 -14.42
N GLY A 817 30.25 -28.05 -14.53
CA GLY A 817 29.50 -28.24 -15.79
C GLY A 817 28.42 -27.19 -16.07
N THR A 818 28.32 -26.14 -15.25
CA THR A 818 27.30 -25.08 -15.45
C THR A 818 27.72 -24.05 -16.50
N ALA A 819 26.71 -23.44 -17.13
CA ALA A 819 26.87 -22.39 -18.14
C ALA A 819 27.46 -21.07 -17.61
N LEU A 820 27.54 -20.90 -16.29
CA LEU A 820 27.90 -19.61 -15.71
C LEU A 820 29.41 -19.55 -15.43
N PRO A 821 30.09 -18.43 -15.74
CA PRO A 821 31.49 -18.27 -15.41
C PRO A 821 31.67 -18.04 -13.90
N GLY A 822 32.13 -19.06 -13.17
CA GLY A 822 32.52 -18.96 -11.76
C GLY A 822 32.21 -20.23 -10.97
N SER A 823 32.64 -20.26 -9.71
CA SER A 823 32.39 -21.35 -8.77
C SER A 823 31.11 -21.15 -7.93
N TYR A 824 30.59 -19.93 -7.88
CA TYR A 824 29.41 -19.56 -7.08
C TYR A 824 28.51 -18.57 -7.81
N THR A 825 27.28 -18.40 -7.34
CA THR A 825 26.35 -17.35 -7.81
C THR A 825 25.67 -16.63 -6.67
N LEU A 826 25.34 -15.36 -6.90
CA LEU A 826 24.43 -14.55 -6.11
C LEU A 826 23.12 -14.38 -6.88
N THR A 827 21.99 -14.79 -6.31
CA THR A 827 20.65 -14.55 -6.88
C THR A 827 19.99 -13.38 -6.17
N THR A 828 19.74 -12.30 -6.90
CA THR A 828 19.13 -11.06 -6.38
C THR A 828 17.81 -10.76 -7.08
N GLU A 829 17.10 -9.74 -6.61
CA GLU A 829 15.94 -9.17 -7.31
C GLU A 829 16.28 -8.73 -8.75
N LEU A 830 17.54 -8.42 -9.03
CA LEU A 830 18.02 -7.93 -10.32
C LEU A 830 18.48 -9.03 -11.28
N GLY A 831 18.76 -10.22 -10.76
CA GLY A 831 19.21 -11.37 -11.55
C GLY A 831 20.30 -12.17 -10.87
N VAL A 832 20.95 -13.03 -11.67
CA VAL A 832 21.97 -13.98 -11.24
C VAL A 832 23.37 -13.47 -11.59
N PHE A 833 24.25 -13.45 -10.58
CA PHE A 833 25.62 -12.94 -10.69
C PHE A 833 26.60 -14.03 -10.29
N ALA A 834 27.28 -14.63 -11.28
CA ALA A 834 28.31 -15.63 -11.04
C ALA A 834 29.61 -14.97 -10.56
N PHE A 835 30.32 -15.61 -9.63
CA PHE A 835 31.55 -15.09 -9.03
C PHE A 835 32.51 -16.18 -8.57
N ASP A 836 33.77 -15.76 -8.38
CA ASP A 836 34.81 -16.49 -7.68
C ASP A 836 35.38 -15.62 -6.54
N PRO A 837 35.68 -16.19 -5.37
CA PRO A 837 36.49 -15.51 -4.35
C PRO A 837 37.93 -15.36 -4.84
N ARG A 838 38.56 -14.22 -4.50
CA ARG A 838 39.94 -13.88 -4.86
C ARG A 838 40.86 -13.79 -3.66
#